data_AF-A0A1S9RTA9-F1
#
_entry.id   AF-A0A1S9RTA9-F1
#
_cell.length_a   1.000
_cell.length_b   1.000
_cell.length_c   1.000
_cell.angle_alpha   90.00
_cell.angle_beta   90.00
_cell.angle_gamma   90.00
#
_symmetry.space_group_name_H-M   'P 1'
#
loop_
_entity.id
_entity.type
_entity.pdbx_description
1 polymer ?
#
loop_
_entity_poly.entity_id
_entity_poly.type
_entity_poly.pdbx_seq_one_letter_code
_entity_poly.pdbx_strand_id
1 'polypeptide(L)'
;MKLGFRQRCKEFVRILLSPTLWFDVYWPASRKYWFSLLLIGVICAKLLHIYSHLNSLSPGQFLLWGPTFFLQDVACILIAHALSQNFHRRWHRVVSAPVVILASLMISGLAAANISFYTQTGAEIHWRQAHAFHRDAASVKTLLAGLTGIVIMEVLFSAGAWISTPYLYNWVRTVTRVLNAAVAPVFACWKRKPSSDPENYAQVAHKDWDEENSESEAMLGLEDPMAASQLSSSRPRPSLLLRILVASIAAIVLLLRCIRPSDTAYSFLSQTVILTPFEKPPQHETTYSVDIPPDLPGDYSWLYNHTALAAPPTFDWLPREQIAGFRDWYEEGKEGTALHYDPAHDPLKISNLDRDVLEPWRDALKSGNVNIKHVFLLKLESTRYDVFPVRKDSHVGDIIRESYGGNVPDIVDQRLANLSRNAERLTGVSAGWDHSDDSWQPRGGMYASNAYTGDTFTLKSILASVCGIAPLVVDFNREYLHHIYEPCMPHILNALNTMSREADTKKTKADDFKTWPWHSTFMQSITDNYDNQDLLLPALGFKDKITDERITKDWKKKPGHKPEKFNFWGYPEHELRPYLIDTLKHAEKHHERLFLTHLTGQTHYPWDMPKGDKIEEFMHHNIFNGRNRMNRYLNTLGVADRWLGEVLEVIEEAGVANETLVVMVGDHGISLIEDGGVTPYDNPGVSNFHVPLVFSHPQLPQITIDGRVTSMQIVPTIMDLLVESGSLDKDAAHAIKDLLPLYEGQSMIRELVPEKDGKLDWQFTVMNTGATWLALRSGPKPYRLVIPLVPDVEWRFSDVDKDPLELHTVQSFTLHPLLDEVAKVYGEDAMNWVIEAAHVTRWWVSENWRRYEYKPEA
;
A
#
# COMPACT_ATOMS: atom_id res chain seq x y z
N MET A 1 -54.27 -6.89 22.65
CA MET A 1 -52.94 -6.64 22.01
C MET A 1 -52.45 -5.19 22.11
N LYS A 2 -53.22 -4.15 21.74
CA LYS A 2 -52.74 -2.75 21.75
C LYS A 2 -52.50 -2.10 23.15
N LEU A 3 -53.18 -2.54 24.22
CA LEU A 3 -52.96 -2.01 25.58
C LEU A 3 -51.64 -2.49 26.22
N GLY A 4 -51.25 -3.74 26.00
CA GLY A 4 -50.01 -4.31 26.56
C GLY A 4 -48.74 -3.73 25.94
N PHE A 5 -48.76 -3.36 24.66
CA PHE A 5 -47.62 -2.72 23.98
C PHE A 5 -47.34 -1.32 24.54
N ARG A 6 -48.39 -0.51 24.76
CA ARG A 6 -48.27 0.85 25.29
C ARG A 6 -47.79 0.89 26.74
N GLN A 7 -48.17 -0.12 27.52
CA GLN A 7 -47.76 -0.28 28.92
C GLN A 7 -46.31 -0.77 29.01
N ARG A 8 -45.93 -1.79 28.21
CA ARG A 8 -44.53 -2.22 28.05
C ARG A 8 -43.62 -1.07 27.60
N CYS A 9 -44.03 -0.24 26.65
CA CYS A 9 -43.24 0.94 26.24
C CYS A 9 -43.09 1.99 27.34
N LYS A 10 -44.12 2.24 28.16
CA LYS A 10 -44.02 3.19 29.30
C LYS A 10 -43.10 2.67 30.40
N GLU A 11 -43.16 1.38 30.69
CA GLU A 11 -42.28 0.71 31.66
C GLU A 11 -40.83 0.71 31.17
N PHE A 12 -40.62 0.41 29.89
CA PHE A 12 -39.33 0.46 29.22
C PHE A 12 -38.69 1.87 29.30
N VAL A 13 -39.46 2.93 29.02
CA VAL A 13 -39.00 4.33 29.13
C VAL A 13 -38.67 4.71 30.59
N ARG A 14 -39.46 4.26 31.57
CA ARG A 14 -39.24 4.54 33.00
C ARG A 14 -37.98 3.85 33.55
N ILE A 15 -37.67 2.66 33.03
CA ILE A 15 -36.45 1.91 33.38
C ILE A 15 -35.20 2.54 32.72
N LEU A 16 -35.32 3.02 31.47
CA LEU A 16 -34.23 3.70 30.75
C LEU A 16 -33.80 5.02 31.42
N LEU A 17 -34.73 5.71 32.08
CA LEU A 17 -34.51 7.01 32.74
C LEU A 17 -34.02 6.89 34.20
N SER A 18 -33.86 5.68 34.74
CA SER A 18 -33.40 5.43 36.11
C SER A 18 -32.08 4.64 36.13
N PRO A 19 -30.93 5.28 36.42
CA PRO A 19 -29.62 4.62 36.45
C PRO A 19 -29.56 3.43 37.41
N THR A 20 -30.40 3.44 38.46
CA THR A 20 -30.42 2.41 39.50
C THR A 20 -31.16 1.14 39.05
N LEU A 21 -32.22 1.26 38.25
CA LEU A 21 -33.04 0.12 37.78
C LEU A 21 -32.39 -0.64 36.62
N TRP A 22 -31.48 0.01 35.89
CA TRP A 22 -30.81 -0.57 34.72
C TRP A 22 -30.01 -1.84 35.07
N PHE A 23 -29.20 -1.82 36.12
CA PHE A 23 -28.40 -2.99 36.54
C PHE A 23 -29.21 -4.13 37.13
N ASP A 24 -30.41 -3.82 37.64
CA ASP A 24 -31.24 -4.79 38.36
C ASP A 24 -32.23 -5.51 37.42
N VAL A 25 -32.61 -4.89 36.30
CA VAL A 25 -33.59 -5.44 35.34
C VAL A 25 -32.97 -5.68 33.96
N TYR A 26 -32.25 -4.70 33.41
CA TYR A 26 -31.76 -4.76 32.03
C TYR A 26 -30.54 -5.67 31.87
N TRP A 27 -29.58 -5.58 32.81
CA TRP A 27 -28.39 -6.45 32.76
C TRP A 27 -28.76 -7.94 32.83
N PRO A 28 -29.61 -8.40 33.77
CA PRO A 28 -30.07 -9.79 33.77
C PRO A 28 -30.76 -10.20 32.46
N ALA A 29 -31.55 -9.31 31.85
CA ALA A 29 -32.25 -9.61 30.60
C ALA A 29 -31.33 -9.67 29.37
N SER A 30 -30.26 -8.88 29.33
CA SER A 30 -29.41 -8.70 28.14
C SER A 30 -28.02 -9.35 28.22
N ARG A 31 -27.56 -9.80 29.40
CA ARG A 31 -26.20 -10.37 29.59
C ARG A 31 -25.85 -11.48 28.59
N LYS A 32 -26.81 -12.35 28.27
CA LYS A 32 -26.61 -13.47 27.33
C LYS A 32 -26.42 -12.99 25.89
N TYR A 33 -27.12 -11.91 25.52
CA TYR A 33 -26.97 -11.27 24.21
C TYR A 33 -25.59 -10.64 24.07
N TRP A 34 -25.15 -9.84 25.03
CA TRP A 34 -23.82 -9.20 25.00
C TRP A 34 -22.69 -10.23 24.98
N PHE A 35 -22.84 -11.33 25.72
CA PHE A 35 -21.92 -12.47 25.63
C PHE A 35 -21.89 -13.10 24.22
N SER A 36 -23.06 -13.31 23.62
CA SER A 36 -23.18 -13.95 22.29
C SER A 36 -22.62 -13.06 21.19
N LEU A 37 -22.83 -11.74 21.27
CA LEU A 37 -22.21 -10.77 20.38
C LEU A 37 -20.68 -10.81 20.47
N LEU A 38 -20.13 -10.82 21.69
CA LEU A 38 -18.69 -10.95 21.91
C LEU A 38 -18.16 -12.26 21.32
N LEU A 39 -18.83 -13.39 21.58
CA LEU A 39 -18.42 -14.70 21.08
C LEU A 39 -18.37 -14.74 19.55
N ILE A 40 -19.40 -14.21 18.88
CA ILE A 40 -19.44 -14.11 17.41
C ILE A 40 -18.29 -13.24 16.92
N GLY A 41 -18.09 -12.05 17.51
CA GLY A 41 -17.02 -11.14 17.11
C GLY A 41 -15.62 -11.77 17.24
N VAL A 42 -15.33 -12.45 18.37
CA VAL A 42 -14.04 -13.14 18.57
C VAL A 42 -13.82 -14.23 17.52
N ILE A 43 -14.83 -15.08 17.28
CA ILE A 43 -14.71 -16.19 16.31
C ILE A 43 -14.54 -15.64 14.90
N CYS A 44 -15.38 -14.69 14.48
CA CYS A 44 -15.31 -14.11 13.15
C CYS A 44 -13.98 -13.39 12.90
N ALA A 45 -13.48 -12.61 13.88
CA ALA A 45 -12.17 -11.98 13.78
C ALA A 45 -11.04 -13.01 13.66
N LYS A 46 -11.04 -14.06 14.50
CA LYS A 46 -10.00 -15.08 14.46
C LYS A 46 -10.03 -15.91 13.19
N LEU A 47 -11.22 -16.26 12.69
CA LEU A 47 -11.34 -17.00 11.43
C LEU A 47 -10.82 -16.18 10.26
N LEU A 48 -11.13 -14.88 10.20
CA LEU A 48 -10.59 -14.00 9.18
C LEU A 48 -9.06 -13.88 9.29
N HIS A 49 -8.54 -13.64 10.50
CA HIS A 49 -7.11 -13.50 10.75
C HIS A 49 -6.33 -14.79 10.39
N ILE A 50 -6.86 -15.97 10.70
CA ILE A 50 -6.25 -17.22 10.25
C ILE A 50 -6.35 -17.36 8.72
N TYR A 51 -7.49 -16.99 8.13
CA TYR A 51 -7.74 -17.09 6.69
C TYR A 51 -6.78 -16.22 5.87
N SER A 52 -6.55 -14.97 6.29
CA SER A 52 -5.64 -14.03 5.62
C SER A 52 -4.19 -14.50 5.62
N HIS A 53 -3.80 -15.34 6.59
CA HIS A 53 -2.43 -15.81 6.79
C HIS A 53 -2.30 -17.35 6.64
N LEU A 54 -3.19 -17.99 5.88
CA LEU A 54 -3.17 -19.45 5.69
C LEU A 54 -1.88 -19.96 5.02
N ASN A 55 -1.26 -19.13 4.18
CA ASN A 55 -0.07 -19.48 3.41
C ASN A 55 1.24 -19.16 4.14
N SER A 56 1.17 -18.51 5.30
CA SER A 56 2.35 -18.06 6.06
C SER A 56 3.02 -19.19 6.86
N LEU A 57 2.37 -20.34 6.98
CA LEU A 57 2.87 -21.56 7.62
C LEU A 57 2.64 -22.77 6.72
N SER A 58 3.54 -23.76 6.80
CA SER A 58 3.32 -25.02 6.11
C SER A 58 2.07 -25.75 6.67
N PRO A 59 1.35 -26.55 5.86
CA PRO A 59 0.18 -27.31 6.32
C PRO A 59 0.47 -28.20 7.53
N GLY A 60 1.68 -28.76 7.63
CA GLY A 60 2.12 -29.57 8.76
C GLY A 60 2.27 -28.77 10.06
N GLN A 61 2.85 -27.57 9.99
CA GLN A 61 2.96 -26.68 11.14
C GLN A 61 1.59 -26.18 11.58
N PHE A 62 0.71 -25.85 10.64
CA PHE A 62 -0.65 -25.44 10.95
C PHE A 62 -1.44 -26.55 11.67
N LEU A 63 -1.32 -27.79 11.21
CA LEU A 63 -1.98 -28.94 11.85
C LEU A 63 -1.44 -29.23 13.26
N LEU A 64 -0.14 -29.08 13.48
CA LEU A 64 0.50 -29.32 14.78
C LEU A 64 0.24 -28.20 15.79
N TRP A 65 0.43 -26.94 15.37
CA TRP A 65 0.42 -25.77 16.27
C TRP A 65 -0.91 -25.00 16.27
N GLY A 66 -1.75 -25.17 15.25
CA GLY A 66 -3.03 -24.48 15.08
C GLY A 66 -3.93 -24.46 16.32
N PRO A 67 -4.08 -25.57 17.08
CA PRO A 67 -4.87 -25.57 18.31
C PRO A 67 -4.41 -24.54 19.36
N THR A 68 -3.12 -24.16 19.36
CA THR A 68 -2.56 -23.20 20.31
C THR A 68 -2.94 -21.74 19.98
N PHE A 69 -3.34 -21.45 18.74
CA PHE A 69 -3.68 -20.08 18.31
C PHE A 69 -4.97 -19.54 18.95
N PHE A 70 -5.83 -20.43 19.42
CA PHE A 70 -7.12 -20.09 20.03
C PHE A 70 -7.07 -19.89 21.55
N LEU A 71 -5.90 -20.03 22.18
CA LEU A 71 -5.78 -19.99 23.64
C LEU A 71 -6.21 -18.66 24.24
N GLN A 72 -5.79 -17.54 23.64
CA GLN A 72 -6.18 -16.20 24.09
C GLN A 72 -7.68 -15.97 23.93
N ASP A 73 -8.26 -16.46 22.81
CA ASP A 73 -9.68 -16.31 22.50
C ASP A 73 -10.55 -17.12 23.45
N VAL A 74 -10.14 -18.37 23.74
CA VAL A 74 -10.80 -19.21 24.74
C VAL A 74 -10.75 -18.55 26.11
N ALA A 75 -9.59 -17.99 26.51
CA ALA A 75 -9.49 -17.24 27.77
C ALA A 75 -10.43 -16.03 27.78
N CYS A 76 -10.48 -15.24 26.70
CA CYS A 76 -11.38 -14.11 26.53
C CYS A 76 -12.86 -14.52 26.69
N ILE A 77 -13.27 -15.59 25.99
CA ILE A 77 -14.63 -16.15 26.04
C ILE A 77 -14.97 -16.65 27.45
N LEU A 78 -14.04 -17.35 28.12
CA LEU A 78 -14.27 -17.85 29.47
C LEU A 78 -14.41 -16.72 30.50
N ILE A 79 -13.60 -15.67 30.40
CA ILE A 79 -13.70 -14.47 31.24
C ILE A 79 -15.05 -13.77 30.99
N ALA A 80 -15.43 -13.56 29.72
CA ALA A 80 -16.72 -12.97 29.37
C ALA A 80 -17.91 -13.80 29.86
N HIS A 81 -17.83 -15.13 29.76
CA HIS A 81 -18.86 -16.04 30.29
C HIS A 81 -18.95 -15.97 31.83
N ALA A 82 -17.81 -15.85 32.52
CA ALA A 82 -17.78 -15.70 33.97
C ALA A 82 -18.40 -14.36 34.42
N LEU A 83 -18.13 -13.27 33.69
CA LEU A 83 -18.66 -11.93 33.98
C LEU A 83 -20.14 -11.76 33.56
N SER A 84 -20.65 -12.61 32.66
CA SER A 84 -22.05 -12.63 32.24
C SER A 84 -22.93 -13.58 33.07
N GLN A 85 -22.38 -14.19 34.13
CA GLN A 85 -23.19 -14.96 35.09
C GLN A 85 -24.20 -14.06 35.81
N ASN A 86 -25.31 -14.65 36.25
CA ASN A 86 -26.32 -13.93 37.02
C ASN A 86 -25.87 -13.74 38.48
N PHE A 87 -25.17 -12.64 38.78
CA PHE A 87 -24.71 -12.35 40.13
C PHE A 87 -25.84 -11.92 41.07
N HIS A 88 -25.82 -12.41 42.31
CA HIS A 88 -26.77 -11.97 43.35
C HIS A 88 -26.45 -10.56 43.87
N ARG A 89 -25.16 -10.22 44.07
CA ARG A 89 -24.80 -8.91 44.64
C ARG A 89 -24.77 -7.85 43.55
N ARG A 90 -25.48 -6.74 43.79
CA ARG A 90 -25.62 -5.63 42.84
C ARG A 90 -24.30 -5.05 42.37
N TRP A 91 -23.31 -4.91 43.26
CA TRP A 91 -22.00 -4.37 42.90
C TRP A 91 -21.27 -5.22 41.84
N HIS A 92 -21.44 -6.56 41.86
CA HIS A 92 -20.88 -7.41 40.80
C HIS A 92 -21.51 -7.11 39.45
N ARG A 93 -22.82 -6.85 39.39
CA ARG A 93 -23.52 -6.44 38.16
C ARG A 93 -23.07 -5.06 37.67
N VAL A 94 -22.88 -4.13 38.60
CA VAL A 94 -22.40 -2.76 38.30
C VAL A 94 -20.99 -2.78 37.71
N VAL A 95 -20.13 -3.71 38.15
CA VAL A 95 -18.79 -3.87 37.60
C VAL A 95 -18.79 -4.70 36.31
N SER A 96 -19.54 -5.80 36.25
CA SER A 96 -19.48 -6.72 35.13
C SER A 96 -20.20 -6.20 33.88
N ALA A 97 -21.30 -5.47 34.03
CA ALA A 97 -22.09 -4.99 32.91
C ALA A 97 -21.31 -4.01 32.00
N PRO A 98 -20.65 -2.95 32.50
CA PRO A 98 -19.87 -2.06 31.64
C PRO A 98 -18.70 -2.79 30.97
N VAL A 99 -18.00 -3.67 31.68
CA VAL A 99 -16.85 -4.42 31.14
C VAL A 99 -17.27 -5.29 29.96
N VAL A 100 -18.33 -6.09 30.12
CA VAL A 100 -18.78 -7.00 29.06
C VAL A 100 -19.38 -6.23 27.88
N ILE A 101 -20.15 -5.17 28.14
CA ILE A 101 -20.74 -4.35 27.07
C ILE A 101 -19.65 -3.66 26.25
N LEU A 102 -18.71 -2.98 26.91
CA LEU A 102 -17.61 -2.29 26.21
C LEU A 102 -16.73 -3.29 25.45
N ALA A 103 -16.37 -4.42 26.07
CA ALA A 103 -15.61 -5.46 25.38
C ALA A 103 -16.38 -6.04 24.18
N SER A 104 -17.68 -6.29 24.31
CA SER A 104 -18.49 -6.84 23.22
C SER A 104 -18.61 -5.88 22.04
N LEU A 105 -18.86 -4.59 22.28
CA LEU A 105 -18.95 -3.56 21.25
C LEU A 105 -17.59 -3.30 20.59
N MET A 106 -16.52 -3.30 21.38
CA MET A 106 -15.17 -3.12 20.84
C MET A 106 -14.76 -4.30 19.97
N ILE A 107 -14.95 -5.54 20.44
CA ILE A 107 -14.60 -6.75 19.68
C ILE A 107 -15.46 -6.88 18.42
N SER A 108 -16.78 -6.69 18.52
CA SER A 108 -17.64 -6.74 17.33
C SER A 108 -17.24 -5.65 16.33
N GLY A 109 -16.94 -4.44 16.83
CA GLY A 109 -16.59 -3.29 15.98
C GLY A 109 -15.28 -3.49 15.25
N LEU A 110 -14.25 -3.98 15.96
CA LEU A 110 -12.96 -4.33 15.35
C LEU A 110 -13.12 -5.50 14.35
N ALA A 111 -13.90 -6.53 14.69
CA ALA A 111 -14.17 -7.65 13.79
C ALA A 111 -14.92 -7.19 12.51
N ALA A 112 -15.93 -6.33 12.67
CA ALA A 112 -16.69 -5.76 11.57
C ALA A 112 -15.82 -4.86 10.69
N ALA A 113 -14.94 -4.05 11.30
CA ALA A 113 -13.93 -3.26 10.60
C ALA A 113 -12.98 -4.13 9.79
N ASN A 114 -12.40 -5.17 10.39
CA ASN A 114 -11.50 -6.10 9.69
C ASN A 114 -12.18 -6.80 8.50
N ILE A 115 -13.39 -7.34 8.69
CA ILE A 115 -14.11 -8.02 7.60
C ILE A 115 -14.49 -7.03 6.50
N SER A 116 -15.02 -5.86 6.88
CA SER A 116 -15.38 -4.82 5.91
C SER A 116 -14.17 -4.33 5.12
N PHE A 117 -13.02 -4.18 5.77
CA PHE A 117 -11.79 -3.76 5.11
C PHE A 117 -11.26 -4.88 4.20
N TYR A 118 -11.11 -6.10 4.71
CA TYR A 118 -10.65 -7.27 3.95
C TYR A 118 -11.50 -7.54 2.71
N THR A 119 -12.83 -7.44 2.82
CA THR A 119 -13.72 -7.61 1.65
C THR A 119 -13.55 -6.54 0.57
N GLN A 120 -12.97 -5.37 0.90
CA GLN A 120 -12.72 -4.29 -0.04
C GLN A 120 -11.29 -4.29 -0.58
N THR A 121 -10.31 -4.60 0.28
CA THR A 121 -8.88 -4.42 0.02
C THR A 121 -8.13 -5.74 -0.15
N GLY A 122 -8.68 -6.87 0.29
CA GLY A 122 -7.98 -8.15 0.34
C GLY A 122 -6.98 -8.30 1.49
N ALA A 123 -6.79 -7.23 2.29
CA ALA A 123 -5.80 -7.17 3.36
C ALA A 123 -6.48 -6.97 4.73
N GLU A 124 -5.81 -7.36 5.82
CA GLU A 124 -6.24 -7.04 7.18
C GLU A 124 -5.79 -5.62 7.58
N ILE A 125 -6.49 -4.98 8.53
CA ILE A 125 -6.06 -3.70 9.10
C ILE A 125 -4.87 -3.94 10.04
N HIS A 126 -3.75 -3.25 9.80
CA HIS A 126 -2.61 -3.20 10.71
C HIS A 126 -2.93 -2.35 11.96
N TRP A 127 -3.69 -2.91 12.91
CA TRP A 127 -4.16 -2.19 14.11
C TRP A 127 -3.04 -1.58 14.97
N ARG A 128 -1.82 -2.12 14.93
CA ARG A 128 -0.66 -1.55 15.63
C ARG A 128 -0.23 -0.20 15.05
N GLN A 129 -0.39 -0.02 13.74
CA GLN A 129 -0.04 1.20 13.01
C GLN A 129 -1.23 2.17 12.88
N ALA A 130 -2.44 1.76 13.28
CA ALA A 130 -3.66 2.57 13.21
C ALA A 130 -3.60 3.89 14.02
N HIS A 131 -2.62 4.07 14.89
CA HIS A 131 -2.38 5.35 15.57
C HIS A 131 -1.84 6.44 14.63
N ALA A 132 -1.32 6.12 13.44
CA ALA A 132 -0.96 7.12 12.43
C ALA A 132 -2.17 7.58 11.59
N PHE A 133 -3.19 6.73 11.46
CA PHE A 133 -4.35 6.89 10.55
C PHE A 133 -5.22 8.13 10.79
N HIS A 134 -5.29 8.64 12.02
CA HIS A 134 -6.18 9.75 12.40
C HIS A 134 -5.61 11.14 12.08
N ARG A 135 -4.37 11.21 11.57
CA ARG A 135 -3.70 12.48 11.24
C ARG A 135 -4.09 13.04 9.86
N ASP A 136 -4.89 12.31 9.08
CA ASP A 136 -5.23 12.66 7.70
C ASP A 136 -6.75 12.65 7.41
N ALA A 137 -7.26 13.75 6.84
CA ALA A 137 -8.66 13.91 6.48
C ALA A 137 -9.09 13.06 5.27
N ALA A 138 -8.16 12.69 4.37
CA ALA A 138 -8.45 11.84 3.21
C ALA A 138 -8.48 10.35 3.59
N SER A 139 -7.51 9.88 4.38
CA SER A 139 -7.53 8.54 4.99
C SER A 139 -8.77 8.34 5.87
N VAL A 140 -9.16 9.37 6.63
CA VAL A 140 -10.44 9.37 7.37
C VAL A 140 -11.65 9.29 6.42
N LYS A 141 -11.65 9.98 5.28
CA LYS A 141 -12.72 9.87 4.28
C LYS A 141 -12.77 8.49 3.59
N THR A 142 -11.62 7.86 3.35
CA THR A 142 -11.54 6.49 2.83
C THR A 142 -12.04 5.48 3.87
N LEU A 143 -11.67 5.66 5.14
CA LEU A 143 -12.23 4.89 6.27
C LEU A 143 -13.75 5.10 6.40
N LEU A 144 -14.24 6.33 6.18
CA LEU A 144 -15.66 6.65 6.15
C LEU A 144 -16.40 6.01 4.96
N ALA A 145 -15.73 5.81 3.83
CA ALA A 145 -16.29 5.02 2.72
C ALA A 145 -16.45 3.53 3.11
N GLY A 146 -15.58 3.02 3.99
CA GLY A 146 -15.70 1.71 4.62
C GLY A 146 -16.81 1.60 5.67
N LEU A 147 -17.31 2.72 6.21
CA LEU A 147 -18.31 2.77 7.29
C LEU A 147 -19.59 2.01 6.94
N THR A 148 -20.03 2.05 5.68
CA THR A 148 -21.22 1.32 5.25
C THR A 148 -21.06 -0.19 5.44
N GLY A 149 -19.88 -0.74 5.09
CA GLY A 149 -19.59 -2.16 5.30
C GLY A 149 -19.49 -2.54 6.77
N ILE A 150 -18.89 -1.67 7.60
CA ILE A 150 -18.84 -1.85 9.07
C ILE A 150 -20.26 -1.91 9.65
N VAL A 151 -21.12 -0.96 9.28
CA VAL A 151 -22.51 -0.91 9.77
C VAL A 151 -23.29 -2.15 9.33
N ILE A 152 -23.13 -2.61 8.09
CA ILE A 152 -23.76 -3.84 7.60
C ILE A 152 -23.30 -5.04 8.43
N MET A 153 -22.00 -5.20 8.64
CA MET A 153 -21.44 -6.32 9.41
C MET A 153 -21.88 -6.27 10.87
N GLU A 154 -21.95 -5.09 11.48
CA GLU A 154 -22.47 -4.92 12.84
C GLU A 154 -23.95 -5.28 12.98
N VAL A 155 -24.77 -4.92 11.98
CA VAL A 155 -26.18 -5.32 11.93
C VAL A 155 -26.29 -6.84 11.81
N LEU A 156 -25.45 -7.48 10.98
CA LEU A 156 -25.42 -8.93 10.83
C LEU A 156 -24.96 -9.64 12.12
N PHE A 157 -23.93 -9.13 12.80
CA PHE A 157 -23.47 -9.65 14.08
C PHE A 157 -24.53 -9.49 15.17
N SER A 158 -25.17 -8.33 15.27
CA SER A 158 -26.24 -8.08 16.23
C SER A 158 -27.45 -8.98 15.99
N ALA A 159 -27.88 -9.15 14.73
CA ALA A 159 -28.99 -10.04 14.38
C ALA A 159 -28.63 -11.52 14.63
N GLY A 160 -27.42 -11.93 14.23
CA GLY A 160 -26.89 -13.27 14.47
C GLY A 160 -26.80 -13.58 15.97
N ALA A 161 -26.28 -12.65 16.77
CA ALA A 161 -26.21 -12.76 18.21
C ALA A 161 -27.60 -12.92 18.82
N TRP A 162 -28.56 -12.08 18.42
CA TRP A 162 -29.93 -12.16 18.91
C TRP A 162 -30.57 -13.53 18.68
N ILE A 163 -30.47 -14.05 17.45
CA ILE A 163 -31.07 -15.34 17.06
C ILE A 163 -30.37 -16.51 17.76
N SER A 164 -29.05 -16.45 17.89
CA SER A 164 -28.24 -17.56 18.41
C SER A 164 -28.02 -17.55 19.92
N THR A 165 -28.37 -16.46 20.61
CA THR A 165 -28.16 -16.26 22.06
C THR A 165 -28.61 -17.44 22.93
N PRO A 166 -29.82 -18.02 22.73
CA PRO A 166 -30.27 -19.15 23.54
C PRO A 166 -29.36 -20.38 23.40
N TYR A 167 -28.76 -20.59 22.23
CA TYR A 167 -27.91 -21.74 21.94
C TYR A 167 -26.47 -21.52 22.38
N LEU A 168 -25.88 -20.38 22.01
CA LEU A 168 -24.46 -20.09 22.24
C LEU A 168 -24.12 -19.99 23.73
N TYR A 169 -24.90 -19.24 24.51
CA TYR A 169 -24.67 -19.10 25.94
C TYR A 169 -24.81 -20.46 26.66
N ASN A 170 -25.83 -21.25 26.30
CA ASN A 170 -26.07 -22.57 26.88
C ASN A 170 -24.99 -23.59 26.51
N TRP A 171 -24.46 -23.51 25.29
CA TRP A 171 -23.36 -24.34 24.83
C TRP A 171 -22.08 -24.06 25.62
N VAL A 172 -21.66 -22.79 25.73
CA VAL A 172 -20.47 -22.41 26.53
C VAL A 172 -20.67 -22.74 28.01
N ARG A 173 -21.88 -22.56 28.55
CA ARG A 173 -22.23 -23.00 29.92
C ARG A 173 -22.04 -24.51 30.11
N THR A 174 -22.36 -25.31 29.10
CA THR A 174 -22.15 -26.78 29.15
C THR A 174 -20.66 -27.11 29.11
N VAL A 175 -19.89 -26.48 28.21
CA VAL A 175 -18.43 -26.66 28.10
C VAL A 175 -17.72 -26.28 29.41
N THR A 176 -18.05 -25.12 29.96
CA THR A 176 -17.49 -24.65 31.26
C THR A 176 -17.82 -25.57 32.42
N ARG A 177 -19.03 -26.14 32.47
CA ARG A 177 -19.38 -27.17 33.47
C ARG A 177 -18.53 -28.43 33.32
N VAL A 178 -18.28 -28.89 32.09
CA VAL A 178 -17.43 -30.06 31.83
C VAL A 178 -15.97 -29.78 32.22
N LEU A 179 -15.44 -28.60 31.85
CA LEU A 179 -14.09 -28.15 32.23
C LEU A 179 -13.95 -28.07 33.76
N ASN A 180 -14.86 -27.38 34.45
CA ASN A 180 -14.84 -27.28 35.92
C ASN A 180 -14.92 -28.66 36.58
N ALA A 181 -15.76 -29.56 36.06
CA ALA A 181 -15.90 -30.92 36.58
C ALA A 181 -14.68 -31.81 36.32
N ALA A 182 -13.86 -31.49 35.33
CA ALA A 182 -12.61 -32.17 35.00
C ALA A 182 -11.43 -31.69 35.87
N VAL A 183 -11.40 -30.41 36.25
CA VAL A 183 -10.32 -29.83 37.07
C VAL A 183 -10.61 -29.91 38.59
N ALA A 184 -11.88 -30.03 39.01
CA ALA A 184 -12.28 -30.14 40.41
C ALA A 184 -11.54 -31.22 41.24
N PRO A 185 -11.25 -32.45 40.72
CA PRO A 185 -10.51 -33.47 41.47
C PRO A 185 -9.06 -33.06 41.78
N VAL A 186 -8.44 -32.28 40.88
CA VAL A 186 -7.05 -31.81 41.01
C VAL A 186 -6.96 -30.77 42.13
N PHE A 187 -7.90 -29.81 42.19
CA PHE A 187 -7.98 -28.83 43.28
C PHE A 187 -8.41 -29.43 44.62
N ALA A 188 -9.19 -30.52 44.61
CA ALA A 188 -9.54 -31.26 45.82
C ALA A 188 -8.32 -31.98 46.44
N CYS A 189 -7.31 -32.33 45.64
CA CYS A 189 -6.04 -32.88 46.13
C CYS A 189 -5.11 -31.80 46.74
N TRP A 190 -5.27 -30.53 46.37
CA TRP A 190 -4.51 -29.40 46.93
C TRP A 190 -5.14 -28.77 48.18
N LYS A 191 -6.43 -28.97 48.41
CA LYS A 191 -7.07 -28.59 49.67
C LYS A 191 -6.77 -29.66 50.73
N ARG A 192 -5.94 -29.31 51.74
CA ARG A 192 -5.82 -30.11 52.98
C ARG A 192 -7.22 -30.35 53.56
N LYS A 193 -7.56 -31.61 53.82
CA LYS A 193 -8.80 -32.02 54.49
C LYS A 193 -9.01 -31.18 55.76
N PRO A 194 -10.14 -30.47 55.94
CA PRO A 194 -10.57 -30.06 57.27
C PRO A 194 -11.03 -31.31 58.03
N SER A 195 -10.73 -31.36 59.32
CA SER A 195 -11.13 -32.45 60.22
C SER A 195 -12.65 -32.55 60.32
N SER A 196 -13.10 -33.78 60.52
CA SER A 196 -14.48 -34.17 60.80
C SER A 196 -14.99 -33.58 62.11
N ASP A 197 -16.10 -32.85 62.04
CA ASP A 197 -17.09 -32.78 63.12
C ASP A 197 -18.50 -32.92 62.53
N PRO A 198 -19.41 -33.70 63.15
CA PRO A 198 -20.74 -33.96 62.63
C PRO A 198 -21.76 -33.03 63.28
N GLU A 199 -22.00 -31.87 62.68
CA GLU A 199 -23.25 -31.14 62.93
C GLU A 199 -23.98 -30.88 61.62
N ASN A 200 -25.28 -31.19 61.67
CA ASN A 200 -26.26 -31.11 60.61
C ASN A 200 -26.36 -29.70 60.01
N TYR A 201 -25.46 -29.39 59.09
CA TYR A 201 -25.78 -28.53 57.96
C TYR A 201 -25.92 -29.44 56.75
N ALA A 202 -27.17 -29.80 56.43
CA ALA A 202 -27.48 -30.21 55.07
C ALA A 202 -27.03 -29.07 54.17
N GLN A 203 -25.87 -29.23 53.54
CA GLN A 203 -25.36 -28.30 52.55
C GLN A 203 -26.41 -28.32 51.44
N VAL A 204 -27.34 -27.36 51.48
CA VAL A 204 -28.33 -27.14 50.44
C VAL A 204 -27.51 -27.08 49.16
N ALA A 205 -27.73 -28.05 48.27
CA ALA A 205 -27.10 -28.05 46.97
C ALA A 205 -27.27 -26.63 46.41
N HIS A 206 -26.17 -25.97 46.11
CA HIS A 206 -26.18 -24.64 45.51
C HIS A 206 -26.93 -24.82 44.18
N LYS A 207 -28.25 -24.62 44.20
CA LYS A 207 -29.09 -24.64 43.01
C LYS A 207 -28.52 -23.53 42.14
N ASP A 208 -28.17 -23.86 40.91
CA ASP A 208 -27.81 -22.87 39.90
C ASP A 208 -29.02 -21.92 39.79
N TRP A 209 -28.91 -20.72 40.39
CA TRP A 209 -29.94 -19.67 40.43
C TRP A 209 -30.28 -19.10 39.04
N ASP A 210 -29.78 -19.70 37.97
CA ASP A 210 -30.16 -19.43 36.58
C ASP A 210 -31.63 -19.77 36.30
N GLU A 211 -32.27 -20.59 37.13
CA GLU A 211 -33.61 -21.15 36.87
C GLU A 211 -34.80 -20.25 37.30
N GLU A 212 -34.58 -19.14 38.05
CA GLU A 212 -35.68 -18.34 38.64
C GLU A 212 -35.97 -16.97 37.98
N ASN A 213 -35.26 -16.55 36.92
CA ASN A 213 -35.43 -15.21 36.30
C ASN A 213 -35.97 -15.20 34.85
N SER A 214 -36.86 -16.13 34.49
CA SER A 214 -37.46 -16.18 33.15
C SER A 214 -38.25 -14.92 32.78
N GLU A 215 -38.82 -14.21 33.75
CA GLU A 215 -39.67 -13.02 33.52
C GLU A 215 -38.91 -11.83 32.93
N SER A 216 -37.62 -11.65 33.26
CA SER A 216 -36.80 -10.56 32.72
C SER A 216 -36.30 -10.84 31.31
N GLU A 217 -35.98 -12.10 31.01
CA GLU A 217 -35.54 -12.54 29.67
C GLU A 217 -36.72 -12.55 28.66
N ALA A 218 -37.94 -12.82 29.14
CA ALA A 218 -39.20 -12.67 28.41
C ALA A 218 -39.48 -11.24 27.92
N MET A 219 -38.93 -10.21 28.61
CA MET A 219 -39.09 -8.81 28.22
C MET A 219 -38.42 -8.50 26.88
N LEU A 220 -37.29 -9.17 26.59
CA LEU A 220 -36.52 -9.02 25.37
C LEU A 220 -36.76 -10.16 24.37
N GLY A 221 -37.59 -11.17 24.67
CA GLY A 221 -37.87 -12.26 23.72
C GLY A 221 -36.65 -13.14 23.41
N LEU A 222 -35.67 -13.22 24.33
CA LEU A 222 -34.47 -14.06 24.25
C LEU A 222 -34.71 -15.45 24.85
N GLU A 223 -35.97 -15.91 24.89
CA GLU A 223 -36.36 -17.21 25.45
C GLU A 223 -35.88 -18.36 24.56
N ASP A 224 -35.51 -19.47 25.19
CA ASP A 224 -35.25 -20.73 24.49
C ASP A 224 -36.60 -21.41 24.18
N PRO A 225 -37.02 -21.53 22.91
CA PRO A 225 -38.29 -22.15 22.55
C PRO A 225 -38.36 -23.64 22.96
N MET A 226 -37.24 -24.28 23.27
CA MET A 226 -37.20 -25.67 23.75
C MET A 226 -37.21 -25.78 25.28
N ALA A 227 -36.97 -24.70 26.03
CA ALA A 227 -36.89 -24.73 27.50
C ALA A 227 -38.24 -25.03 28.18
N ALA A 228 -39.37 -24.74 27.52
CA ALA A 228 -40.70 -25.04 28.04
C ALA A 228 -40.99 -26.56 28.19
N SER A 229 -40.14 -27.43 27.63
CA SER A 229 -40.29 -28.89 27.71
C SER A 229 -39.44 -29.57 28.79
N GLN A 230 -38.53 -28.85 29.46
CA GLN A 230 -37.62 -29.42 30.47
C GLN A 230 -37.93 -28.92 31.89
N LEU A 231 -39.19 -29.02 32.32
CA LEU A 231 -39.50 -28.95 33.74
C LEU A 231 -39.28 -30.35 34.34
N SER A 232 -38.30 -30.46 35.24
CA SER A 232 -37.87 -31.65 36.01
C SER A 232 -36.77 -32.53 35.40
N SER A 233 -35.54 -32.33 35.89
CA SER A 233 -34.68 -33.38 36.49
C SER A 233 -33.26 -32.82 36.62
N SER A 234 -32.56 -33.23 37.69
CA SER A 234 -31.14 -32.96 37.90
C SER A 234 -30.35 -33.27 36.62
N ARG A 235 -29.79 -32.24 35.97
CA ARG A 235 -28.96 -32.43 34.78
C ARG A 235 -27.85 -33.45 35.08
N PRO A 236 -27.68 -34.51 34.27
CA PRO A 236 -26.76 -35.59 34.57
C PRO A 236 -25.32 -35.07 34.66
N ARG A 237 -24.55 -35.57 35.63
CA ARG A 237 -23.12 -35.30 35.74
C ARG A 237 -22.44 -35.73 34.43
N PRO A 238 -21.55 -34.91 33.84
CA PRO A 238 -20.86 -35.30 32.62
C PRO A 238 -20.10 -36.61 32.85
N SER A 239 -20.14 -37.51 31.87
CA SER A 239 -19.55 -38.84 31.97
C SER A 239 -18.05 -38.74 32.27
N LEU A 240 -17.51 -39.73 32.99
CA LEU A 240 -16.09 -39.78 33.33
C LEU A 240 -15.20 -39.71 32.07
N LEU A 241 -15.61 -40.42 31.02
CA LEU A 241 -14.90 -40.46 29.73
C LEU A 241 -14.85 -39.08 29.06
N LEU A 242 -15.96 -38.33 29.07
CA LEU A 242 -16.00 -36.97 28.52
C LEU A 242 -15.08 -36.01 29.31
N ARG A 243 -15.03 -36.13 30.64
CA ARG A 243 -14.13 -35.32 31.47
C ARG A 243 -12.66 -35.62 31.19
N ILE A 244 -12.31 -36.91 31.10
CA ILE A 244 -10.94 -37.34 30.78
C ILE A 244 -10.55 -36.84 29.40
N LEU A 245 -11.44 -36.96 28.41
CA LEU A 245 -11.18 -36.49 27.04
C LEU A 245 -10.92 -34.98 27.00
N VAL A 246 -11.81 -34.18 27.60
CA VAL A 246 -11.66 -32.70 27.61
C VAL A 246 -10.42 -32.28 28.40
N ALA A 247 -10.12 -32.91 29.54
CA ALA A 247 -8.90 -32.65 30.29
C ALA A 247 -7.65 -33.01 29.48
N SER A 248 -7.67 -34.13 28.76
CA SER A 248 -6.55 -34.58 27.94
C SER A 248 -6.30 -33.62 26.78
N ILE A 249 -7.36 -33.17 26.10
CA ILE A 249 -7.25 -32.18 25.02
C ILE A 249 -6.67 -30.86 25.56
N ALA A 250 -7.21 -30.35 26.68
CA ALA A 250 -6.70 -29.12 27.30
C ALA A 250 -5.23 -29.25 27.72
N ALA A 251 -4.85 -30.40 28.30
CA ALA A 251 -3.47 -30.69 28.68
C ALA A 251 -2.54 -30.78 27.46
N ILE A 252 -2.99 -31.38 26.36
CA ILE A 252 -2.23 -31.44 25.10
C ILE A 252 -2.04 -30.04 24.52
N VAL A 253 -3.08 -29.20 24.46
CA VAL A 253 -2.94 -27.83 23.93
C VAL A 253 -2.00 -26.98 24.80
N LEU A 254 -2.08 -27.12 26.13
CA LEU A 254 -1.15 -26.45 27.05
C LEU A 254 0.29 -26.96 26.89
N LEU A 255 0.48 -28.28 26.75
CA LEU A 255 1.79 -28.87 26.49
C LEU A 255 2.35 -28.34 25.16
N LEU A 256 1.56 -28.39 24.09
CA LEU A 256 1.90 -27.82 22.78
C LEU A 256 2.29 -26.36 22.91
N ARG A 257 1.54 -25.54 23.66
CA ARG A 257 1.91 -24.13 23.89
C ARG A 257 3.27 -23.96 24.58
N CYS A 258 3.63 -24.87 25.50
CA CYS A 258 4.91 -24.83 26.21
C CYS A 258 6.09 -25.30 25.36
N ILE A 259 5.88 -26.25 24.44
CA ILE A 259 6.94 -26.76 23.55
C ILE A 259 6.98 -26.06 22.18
N ARG A 260 6.01 -25.18 21.90
CA ARG A 260 5.92 -24.43 20.64
C ARG A 260 7.19 -23.58 20.43
N PRO A 261 7.79 -23.62 19.24
CA PRO A 261 8.94 -22.77 18.92
C PRO A 261 8.64 -21.29 19.15
N SER A 262 9.68 -20.51 19.44
CA SER A 262 9.62 -19.06 19.62
C SER A 262 9.60 -18.33 18.27
N ASP A 263 8.68 -18.71 17.39
CA ASP A 263 8.46 -18.08 16.08
C ASP A 263 7.46 -16.92 16.22
N THR A 264 7.74 -15.79 15.58
CA THR A 264 6.87 -14.61 15.53
C THR A 264 5.52 -14.94 14.91
N ALA A 265 5.49 -15.82 13.88
CA ALA A 265 4.28 -16.30 13.23
C ALA A 265 3.26 -16.85 14.23
N TYR A 266 3.73 -17.72 15.13
CA TYR A 266 2.85 -18.35 16.11
C TYR A 266 2.36 -17.36 17.15
N SER A 267 3.15 -16.36 17.51
CA SER A 267 2.71 -15.31 18.43
C SER A 267 1.62 -14.47 17.79
N PHE A 268 1.87 -13.98 16.58
CA PHE A 268 0.96 -13.16 15.78
C PHE A 268 -0.39 -13.86 15.56
N LEU A 269 -0.39 -15.08 15.02
CA LEU A 269 -1.62 -15.86 14.79
C LEU A 269 -2.41 -16.19 16.08
N SER A 270 -1.74 -16.15 17.24
CA SER A 270 -2.39 -16.38 18.53
C SER A 270 -3.12 -15.16 19.09
N GLN A 271 -2.96 -13.98 18.50
CA GLN A 271 -3.49 -12.73 19.06
C GLN A 271 -5.02 -12.65 18.97
N THR A 272 -5.65 -12.24 20.07
CA THR A 272 -7.07 -11.89 20.10
C THR A 272 -7.25 -10.43 19.69
N VAL A 273 -8.24 -10.16 18.84
CA VAL A 273 -8.51 -8.84 18.23
C VAL A 273 -8.57 -7.66 19.22
N ILE A 274 -9.00 -7.87 20.47
CA ILE A 274 -9.07 -6.79 21.47
C ILE A 274 -7.69 -6.33 21.96
N LEU A 275 -6.66 -7.17 21.83
CA LEU A 275 -5.30 -6.89 22.29
C LEU A 275 -4.43 -6.28 21.19
N THR A 276 -4.77 -6.48 19.92
CA THR A 276 -3.94 -6.07 18.78
C THR A 276 -3.64 -4.56 18.74
N PRO A 277 -4.52 -3.62 19.14
CA PRO A 277 -4.18 -2.19 19.10
C PRO A 277 -3.27 -1.73 20.25
N PHE A 278 -3.13 -2.55 21.32
CA PHE A 278 -2.40 -2.17 22.54
C PHE A 278 -1.06 -2.88 22.69
N GLU A 279 -0.83 -3.93 21.91
CA GLU A 279 0.41 -4.67 21.96
C GLU A 279 1.50 -3.91 21.20
N LYS A 280 2.57 -3.55 21.92
CA LYS A 280 3.75 -2.98 21.29
C LYS A 280 4.50 -4.09 20.57
N PRO A 281 5.03 -3.85 19.36
CA PRO A 281 5.94 -4.81 18.74
C PRO A 281 7.09 -5.11 19.71
N PRO A 282 7.62 -6.34 19.73
CA PRO A 282 8.81 -6.63 20.50
C PRO A 282 9.88 -5.62 20.08
N GLN A 283 10.32 -4.77 21.01
CA GLN A 283 11.47 -3.90 20.81
C GLN A 283 12.68 -4.83 20.68
N HIS A 284 13.05 -5.19 19.46
CA HIS A 284 14.41 -5.64 19.24
C HIS A 284 15.30 -4.42 19.40
N GLU A 285 16.33 -4.54 20.22
CA GLU A 285 17.39 -3.54 20.43
C GLU A 285 18.18 -3.23 19.13
N THR A 286 17.76 -3.79 18.00
CA THR A 286 18.43 -3.65 16.71
C THR A 286 17.98 -2.36 16.02
N THR A 287 18.95 -1.50 15.78
CA THR A 287 18.90 -0.26 14.98
C THR A 287 18.61 -0.51 13.49
N TYR A 288 18.21 -1.73 13.10
CA TYR A 288 18.00 -2.17 11.73
C TYR A 288 16.53 -2.54 11.54
N SER A 289 15.88 -1.98 10.51
CA SER A 289 14.50 -2.31 10.14
C SER A 289 14.37 -3.68 9.46
N VAL A 290 15.45 -4.23 8.91
CA VAL A 290 15.46 -5.53 8.24
C VAL A 290 16.15 -6.55 9.15
N ASP A 291 15.35 -7.43 9.76
CA ASP A 291 15.85 -8.48 10.65
C ASP A 291 16.31 -9.70 9.83
N ILE A 292 17.60 -10.03 9.93
CA ILE A 292 18.19 -11.21 9.28
C ILE A 292 18.91 -12.08 10.33
N PRO A 293 18.80 -13.42 10.25
CA PRO A 293 19.48 -14.30 11.18
C PRO A 293 21.02 -14.12 11.14
N PRO A 294 21.71 -14.13 12.31
CA PRO A 294 23.15 -13.92 12.38
C PRO A 294 23.99 -15.09 11.83
N ASP A 295 23.37 -16.24 11.62
CA ASP A 295 23.98 -17.48 11.14
C ASP A 295 23.84 -17.69 9.62
N LEU A 296 23.29 -16.71 8.89
CA LEU A 296 23.21 -16.77 7.44
C LEU A 296 24.61 -16.92 6.80
N PRO A 297 24.76 -17.80 5.80
CA PRO A 297 26.04 -18.04 5.16
C PRO A 297 26.44 -16.89 4.22
N GLY A 298 27.75 -16.65 4.11
CA GLY A 298 28.35 -15.69 3.18
C GLY A 298 29.21 -14.64 3.88
N ASP A 299 30.19 -14.08 3.16
CA ASP A 299 30.99 -12.94 3.61
C ASP A 299 30.51 -11.66 2.90
N TYR A 300 29.84 -10.80 3.67
CA TYR A 300 29.30 -9.52 3.21
C TYR A 300 30.10 -8.32 3.74
N SER A 301 31.39 -8.51 4.07
CA SER A 301 32.25 -7.41 4.54
C SER A 301 32.37 -6.28 3.49
N TRP A 302 32.24 -6.61 2.21
CA TRP A 302 32.26 -5.66 1.09
C TRP A 302 31.04 -4.72 1.07
N LEU A 303 29.95 -5.09 1.75
CA LEU A 303 28.81 -4.22 2.03
C LEU A 303 28.99 -3.53 3.39
N TYR A 304 29.04 -4.30 4.48
CA TYR A 304 28.90 -3.76 5.83
C TYR A 304 30.03 -2.87 6.31
N ASN A 305 31.23 -2.97 5.71
CA ASN A 305 32.36 -2.10 6.05
C ASN A 305 32.41 -0.83 5.17
N HIS A 306 31.42 -0.61 4.30
CA HIS A 306 31.40 0.49 3.34
C HIS A 306 30.14 1.35 3.51
N THR A 307 30.25 2.62 3.11
CA THR A 307 29.15 3.58 2.99
C THR A 307 29.24 4.21 1.61
N ALA A 308 28.10 4.59 1.05
CA ALA A 308 28.02 5.29 -0.22
C ALA A 308 28.24 6.81 -0.07
N LEU A 309 28.65 7.28 1.12
CA LEU A 309 28.84 8.69 1.41
C LEU A 309 30.33 9.07 1.48
N ALA A 310 30.71 10.13 0.78
CA ALA A 310 32.05 10.71 0.82
C ALA A 310 31.98 12.24 0.71
N ALA A 311 33.14 12.91 0.67
CA ALA A 311 33.17 14.35 0.41
C ALA A 311 32.68 14.63 -1.02
N PRO A 312 31.82 15.65 -1.24
CA PRO A 312 31.31 15.97 -2.56
C PRO A 312 32.46 16.37 -3.52
N PRO A 313 32.36 16.04 -4.83
CA PRO A 313 33.34 16.49 -5.81
C PRO A 313 33.29 18.02 -5.99
N THR A 314 34.39 18.64 -6.41
CA THR A 314 34.42 20.08 -6.67
C THR A 314 33.95 20.41 -8.08
N PHE A 315 33.06 21.40 -8.20
CA PHE A 315 32.59 21.91 -9.49
C PHE A 315 33.06 23.35 -9.72
N ASP A 316 33.69 23.62 -10.87
CA ASP A 316 34.21 24.95 -11.22
C ASP A 316 33.10 25.91 -11.68
N TRP A 317 31.98 25.37 -12.14
CA TRP A 317 30.80 26.10 -12.62
C TRP A 317 29.77 26.42 -11.54
N LEU A 318 29.88 25.81 -10.35
CA LEU A 318 28.93 26.04 -9.27
C LEU A 318 29.14 27.44 -8.67
N PRO A 319 28.08 28.29 -8.55
CA PRO A 319 28.24 29.66 -8.08
C PRO A 319 28.63 29.70 -6.60
N ARG A 320 29.22 30.81 -6.15
CA ARG A 320 29.61 30.98 -4.73
C ARG A 320 28.42 31.17 -3.79
N GLU A 321 27.31 31.71 -4.31
CA GLU A 321 26.07 31.83 -3.56
C GLU A 321 25.35 30.48 -3.53
N GLN A 322 24.87 30.09 -2.36
CA GLN A 322 24.19 28.81 -2.18
C GLN A 322 22.91 28.74 -3.03
N ILE A 323 22.82 27.71 -3.86
CA ILE A 323 21.62 27.39 -4.63
C ILE A 323 20.90 26.16 -4.07
N ALA A 324 19.56 26.15 -4.17
CA ALA A 324 18.74 25.03 -3.70
C ALA A 324 19.08 23.73 -4.43
N GLY A 325 19.09 22.61 -3.70
CA GLY A 325 19.48 21.29 -4.20
C GLY A 325 20.98 20.98 -4.16
N PHE A 326 21.85 21.98 -3.95
CA PHE A 326 23.31 21.81 -3.94
C PHE A 326 23.92 22.06 -2.55
N ARG A 327 23.16 21.84 -1.48
CA ARG A 327 23.54 22.15 -0.09
C ARG A 327 24.94 21.64 0.25
N ASP A 328 25.23 20.39 -0.09
CA ASP A 328 26.43 19.66 0.37
C ASP A 328 27.75 20.29 -0.13
N TRP A 329 27.72 21.00 -1.27
CA TRP A 329 28.88 21.69 -1.83
C TRP A 329 29.23 23.03 -1.17
N TYR A 330 28.37 23.55 -0.28
CA TYR A 330 28.58 24.85 0.39
C TYR A 330 28.92 24.73 1.88
N GLU A 331 28.82 23.55 2.46
CA GLU A 331 28.96 23.36 3.91
C GLU A 331 30.40 23.10 4.39
N GLU A 332 31.42 23.44 3.59
CA GLU A 332 32.81 23.38 4.02
C GLU A 332 33.05 24.18 5.32
N GLY A 333 33.39 23.50 6.41
CA GLY A 333 33.90 24.13 7.64
C GLY A 333 33.00 24.13 8.88
N LYS A 334 31.85 23.44 8.88
CA LYS A 334 31.19 23.03 10.14
C LYS A 334 31.90 21.77 10.68
N GLU A 335 31.81 21.47 11.98
CA GLU A 335 32.54 20.34 12.60
C GLU A 335 32.19 18.99 11.93
N GLY A 336 33.01 18.59 10.94
CA GLY A 336 32.80 17.44 10.06
C GLY A 336 32.69 17.86 8.59
N THR A 337 33.41 17.19 7.68
CA THR A 337 33.22 17.37 6.23
C THR A 337 31.80 17.00 5.85
N ALA A 338 31.09 17.88 5.12
CA ALA A 338 29.80 17.56 4.55
C ALA A 338 29.92 16.29 3.69
N LEU A 339 28.97 15.36 3.86
CA LEU A 339 28.96 14.09 3.16
C LEU A 339 27.86 14.12 2.10
N HIS A 340 28.17 13.54 0.96
CA HIS A 340 27.31 13.45 -0.21
C HIS A 340 27.39 12.04 -0.80
N TYR A 341 26.39 11.64 -1.58
CA TYR A 341 26.43 10.35 -2.28
C TYR A 341 27.61 10.33 -3.26
N ASP A 342 28.44 9.30 -3.18
CA ASP A 342 29.58 9.11 -4.07
C ASP A 342 29.49 7.74 -4.75
N PRO A 343 29.20 7.71 -6.07
CA PRO A 343 29.14 6.50 -6.88
C PRO A 343 30.41 5.64 -6.79
N ALA A 344 31.59 6.23 -6.53
CA ALA A 344 32.84 5.49 -6.41
C ALA A 344 32.96 4.71 -5.09
N HIS A 345 32.23 5.14 -4.05
CA HIS A 345 32.18 4.49 -2.75
C HIS A 345 30.94 3.60 -2.55
N ASP A 346 29.93 3.71 -3.43
CA ASP A 346 28.74 2.86 -3.40
C ASP A 346 29.07 1.42 -3.90
N PRO A 347 29.07 0.40 -3.01
CA PRO A 347 29.33 -0.97 -3.41
C PRO A 347 28.28 -1.54 -4.38
N LEU A 348 27.07 -0.98 -4.46
CA LEU A 348 26.00 -1.44 -5.36
C LEU A 348 25.98 -0.71 -6.71
N LYS A 349 26.73 0.39 -6.88
CA LYS A 349 26.67 1.19 -8.09
C LYS A 349 27.18 0.42 -9.31
N ILE A 350 26.35 0.39 -10.36
CA ILE A 350 26.73 0.00 -11.72
C ILE A 350 26.44 1.18 -12.65
N SER A 351 27.39 1.49 -13.52
CA SER A 351 27.27 2.54 -14.54
C SER A 351 27.44 1.95 -15.93
N ASN A 352 26.68 2.49 -16.88
CA ASN A 352 26.78 2.19 -18.30
C ASN A 352 27.18 3.40 -19.15
N LEU A 353 27.67 4.48 -18.54
CA LEU A 353 28.09 5.69 -19.25
C LEU A 353 29.32 5.47 -20.15
N ASP A 354 30.07 4.39 -19.93
CA ASP A 354 31.18 3.92 -20.78
C ASP A 354 30.70 3.17 -22.04
N ARG A 355 29.41 2.81 -22.10
CA ARG A 355 28.79 2.15 -23.26
C ARG A 355 28.32 3.19 -24.26
N ASP A 356 28.29 2.79 -25.52
CA ASP A 356 27.72 3.64 -26.57
C ASP A 356 26.19 3.77 -26.43
N VAL A 357 25.64 4.85 -26.98
CA VAL A 357 24.20 5.03 -27.18
C VAL A 357 23.62 3.89 -28.05
N LEU A 358 22.41 3.44 -27.71
CA LEU A 358 21.70 2.37 -28.42
C LEU A 358 21.46 2.74 -29.89
N GLU A 359 21.71 1.79 -30.81
CA GLU A 359 21.19 1.89 -32.18
C GLU A 359 19.70 1.53 -32.17
N PRO A 360 18.82 2.23 -32.92
CA PRO A 360 19.06 3.31 -33.91
C PRO A 360 19.10 4.76 -33.37
N TRP A 361 19.02 4.98 -32.06
CA TRP A 361 19.00 6.33 -31.49
C TRP A 361 20.32 7.08 -31.66
N ARG A 362 21.44 6.35 -31.63
CA ARG A 362 22.78 6.90 -31.89
C ARG A 362 22.84 7.64 -33.24
N ASP A 363 22.36 7.02 -34.30
CA ASP A 363 22.31 7.62 -35.64
C ASP A 363 21.39 8.84 -35.70
N ALA A 364 20.21 8.75 -35.08
CA ALA A 364 19.25 9.86 -35.02
C ALA A 364 19.81 11.07 -34.28
N LEU A 365 20.45 10.87 -33.13
CA LEU A 365 21.08 11.93 -32.32
C LEU A 365 22.28 12.55 -33.05
N LYS A 366 23.15 11.72 -33.66
CA LYS A 366 24.30 12.20 -34.45
C LYS A 366 23.92 12.98 -35.71
N SER A 367 22.71 12.78 -36.24
CA SER A 367 22.22 13.56 -37.39
C SER A 367 22.09 15.06 -37.09
N GLY A 368 22.02 15.44 -35.80
CA GLY A 368 21.82 16.83 -35.35
C GLY A 368 20.41 17.35 -35.55
N ASN A 369 19.46 16.50 -35.98
CA ASN A 369 18.07 16.90 -36.20
C ASN A 369 17.24 16.91 -34.93
N VAL A 370 17.59 16.09 -33.93
CA VAL A 370 16.86 15.94 -32.67
C VAL A 370 17.18 17.10 -31.73
N ASN A 371 16.22 18.01 -31.53
CA ASN A 371 16.37 19.14 -30.62
C ASN A 371 15.44 18.96 -29.42
N ILE A 372 15.92 19.23 -28.21
CA ILE A 372 15.13 19.15 -26.97
C ILE A 372 15.13 20.52 -26.30
N LYS A 373 14.18 21.36 -26.68
CA LYS A 373 13.96 22.69 -26.09
C LYS A 373 13.13 22.60 -24.81
N HIS A 374 12.07 21.79 -24.81
CA HIS A 374 11.21 21.54 -23.66
C HIS A 374 11.23 20.06 -23.24
N VAL A 375 10.94 19.81 -21.98
CA VAL A 375 10.78 18.48 -21.40
C VAL A 375 9.48 18.46 -20.59
N PHE A 376 8.59 17.54 -20.92
CA PHE A 376 7.34 17.30 -20.23
C PHE A 376 7.43 15.94 -19.53
N LEU A 377 7.34 15.90 -18.20
CA LEU A 377 7.33 14.67 -17.41
C LEU A 377 5.91 14.43 -16.87
N LEU A 378 5.22 13.44 -17.43
CA LEU A 378 3.85 13.09 -17.06
C LEU A 378 3.88 11.88 -16.10
N LYS A 379 3.42 12.10 -14.86
CA LYS A 379 3.17 11.07 -13.87
C LYS A 379 1.74 10.56 -14.03
N LEU A 380 1.61 9.32 -14.46
CA LEU A 380 0.34 8.65 -14.70
C LEU A 380 -0.12 7.98 -13.42
N GLU A 381 -1.04 8.63 -12.72
CA GLU A 381 -1.63 8.20 -11.47
C GLU A 381 -2.23 6.78 -11.56
N SER A 382 -1.93 5.90 -10.61
CA SER A 382 -2.49 4.55 -10.48
C SER A 382 -2.54 3.76 -11.81
N THR A 383 -1.52 3.91 -12.67
CA THR A 383 -1.49 3.35 -14.03
C THR A 383 -0.55 2.14 -14.12
N ARG A 384 -1.15 0.97 -14.32
CA ARG A 384 -0.43 -0.31 -14.45
C ARG A 384 0.23 -0.44 -15.82
N TYR A 385 1.26 -1.27 -15.90
CA TYR A 385 1.91 -1.64 -17.16
C TYR A 385 0.95 -2.29 -18.17
N ASP A 386 0.09 -3.21 -17.72
CA ASP A 386 -0.78 -4.05 -18.56
C ASP A 386 -2.04 -3.35 -19.10
N VAL A 387 -2.21 -2.07 -18.79
CA VAL A 387 -3.29 -1.20 -19.28
C VAL A 387 -2.79 0.01 -20.07
N PHE A 388 -1.48 0.08 -20.36
CA PHE A 388 -0.88 1.17 -21.12
C PHE A 388 -0.01 0.61 -22.29
N PRO A 389 -0.64 0.16 -23.39
CA PRO A 389 -2.09 0.13 -23.64
C PRO A 389 -2.80 -1.09 -23.04
N VAL A 390 -4.14 -1.03 -22.97
CA VAL A 390 -4.98 -2.21 -22.74
C VAL A 390 -4.85 -3.10 -23.97
N ARG A 391 -4.64 -4.41 -23.79
CA ARG A 391 -4.37 -5.35 -24.90
C ARG A 391 -5.34 -6.53 -24.89
N LYS A 392 -5.66 -7.01 -26.09
CA LYS A 392 -6.53 -8.18 -26.30
C LYS A 392 -5.88 -9.48 -25.82
N ASP A 393 -4.56 -9.56 -25.90
CA ASP A 393 -3.69 -10.67 -25.49
C ASP A 393 -2.94 -10.39 -24.17
N SER A 394 -3.63 -9.74 -23.21
CA SER A 394 -3.13 -9.57 -21.84
C SER A 394 -4.09 -10.18 -20.81
N HIS A 395 -3.65 -10.22 -19.54
CA HIS A 395 -4.49 -10.66 -18.43
C HIS A 395 -5.80 -9.85 -18.35
N VAL A 396 -5.73 -8.53 -18.54
CA VAL A 396 -6.91 -7.67 -18.61
C VAL A 396 -7.82 -8.04 -19.79
N GLY A 397 -7.24 -8.32 -20.96
CA GLY A 397 -7.97 -8.82 -22.12
C GLY A 397 -8.66 -10.17 -21.86
N ASP A 398 -8.02 -11.08 -21.12
CA ASP A 398 -8.60 -12.36 -20.70
C ASP A 398 -9.79 -12.13 -19.75
N ILE A 399 -9.66 -11.26 -18.75
CA ILE A 399 -10.75 -10.92 -17.82
C ILE A 399 -11.97 -10.37 -18.58
N ILE A 400 -11.74 -9.46 -19.53
CA ILE A 400 -12.80 -8.91 -20.38
C ILE A 400 -13.48 -10.03 -21.17
N ARG A 401 -12.71 -10.90 -21.82
CA ARG A 401 -13.23 -12.02 -22.63
C ARG A 401 -14.04 -13.02 -21.81
N GLU A 402 -13.53 -13.38 -20.64
CA GLU A 402 -14.19 -14.25 -19.69
C GLU A 402 -15.49 -13.64 -19.16
N SER A 403 -15.57 -12.31 -19.04
CA SER A 403 -16.80 -11.64 -18.62
C SER A 403 -17.97 -11.94 -19.56
N TYR A 404 -17.71 -12.09 -20.86
CA TYR A 404 -18.70 -12.44 -21.89
C TYR A 404 -18.78 -13.95 -22.20
N GLY A 405 -18.17 -14.82 -21.38
CA GLY A 405 -18.17 -16.26 -21.62
C GLY A 405 -17.42 -16.68 -22.88
N GLY A 406 -16.41 -15.90 -23.29
CA GLY A 406 -15.57 -16.17 -24.45
C GLY A 406 -15.92 -15.38 -25.72
N ASN A 407 -17.17 -14.94 -25.88
CA ASN A 407 -17.66 -14.26 -27.09
C ASN A 407 -17.93 -12.78 -26.80
N VAL A 408 -16.92 -11.93 -27.00
CA VAL A 408 -17.03 -10.48 -26.82
C VAL A 408 -17.87 -9.87 -27.95
N PRO A 409 -18.89 -9.04 -27.67
CA PRO A 409 -19.68 -8.37 -28.71
C PRO A 409 -18.85 -7.38 -29.53
N ASP A 410 -19.11 -7.26 -30.84
CA ASP A 410 -18.37 -6.35 -31.74
C ASP A 410 -18.36 -4.89 -31.26
N ILE A 411 -19.45 -4.42 -30.65
CA ILE A 411 -19.53 -3.06 -30.09
C ILE A 411 -18.55 -2.84 -28.93
N VAL A 412 -18.26 -3.90 -28.16
CA VAL A 412 -17.29 -3.85 -27.07
C VAL A 412 -15.87 -3.85 -27.65
N ASP A 413 -15.61 -4.68 -28.66
CA ASP A 413 -14.33 -4.67 -29.38
C ASP A 413 -14.04 -3.28 -29.99
N GLN A 414 -15.04 -2.61 -30.57
CA GLN A 414 -14.91 -1.24 -31.07
C GLN A 414 -14.63 -0.21 -29.98
N ARG A 415 -15.23 -0.38 -28.79
CA ARG A 415 -14.95 0.50 -27.64
C ARG A 415 -13.52 0.30 -27.14
N LEU A 416 -13.07 -0.96 -27.05
CA LEU A 416 -11.72 -1.32 -26.59
C LEU A 416 -10.64 -0.83 -27.56
N ALA A 417 -10.89 -0.91 -28.87
CA ALA A 417 -10.03 -0.32 -29.90
C ALA A 417 -9.82 1.20 -29.72
N ASN A 418 -10.73 1.89 -29.03
CA ASN A 418 -10.65 3.34 -28.82
C ASN A 418 -10.20 3.72 -27.41
N LEU A 419 -9.97 2.73 -26.54
CA LEU A 419 -9.79 2.96 -25.10
C LEU A 419 -8.43 3.58 -24.76
N SER A 420 -7.36 3.07 -25.37
CA SER A 420 -5.98 3.42 -25.04
C SER A 420 -5.14 3.72 -26.30
N ARG A 421 -5.74 4.44 -27.26
CA ARG A 421 -5.10 4.71 -28.56
C ARG A 421 -3.84 5.56 -28.44
N ASN A 422 -3.83 6.54 -27.53
CA ASN A 422 -2.63 7.35 -27.33
C ASN A 422 -1.51 6.53 -26.68
N ALA A 423 -1.85 5.63 -25.75
CA ALA A 423 -0.89 4.67 -25.21
C ALA A 423 -0.29 3.76 -26.30
N GLU A 424 -1.09 3.25 -27.24
CA GLU A 424 -0.57 2.48 -28.40
C GLU A 424 0.41 3.33 -29.23
N ARG A 425 0.01 4.57 -29.55
CA ARG A 425 0.82 5.52 -30.31
C ARG A 425 2.15 5.84 -29.61
N LEU A 426 2.16 5.96 -28.29
CA LEU A 426 3.34 6.37 -27.52
C LEU A 426 4.27 5.19 -27.21
N THR A 427 3.72 4.00 -27.02
CA THR A 427 4.49 2.77 -26.74
C THR A 427 4.94 2.06 -28.02
N GLY A 428 4.25 2.29 -29.14
CA GLY A 428 4.43 1.52 -30.37
C GLY A 428 3.92 0.08 -30.27
N VAL A 429 3.21 -0.26 -29.19
CA VAL A 429 2.64 -1.59 -28.95
C VAL A 429 1.17 -1.58 -29.37
N SER A 430 0.76 -2.56 -30.19
CA SER A 430 -0.64 -2.68 -30.62
C SER A 430 -1.51 -3.25 -29.51
N ALA A 431 -2.74 -2.72 -29.39
CA ALA A 431 -3.77 -3.27 -28.51
C ALA A 431 -4.39 -4.58 -29.05
N GLY A 432 -4.20 -4.90 -30.33
CA GLY A 432 -4.73 -6.12 -30.96
C GLY A 432 -6.19 -6.05 -31.41
N TRP A 433 -6.80 -4.87 -31.41
CA TRP A 433 -8.11 -4.60 -32.03
C TRP A 433 -7.94 -3.79 -33.31
N ASP A 434 -8.86 -3.96 -34.27
CA ASP A 434 -8.83 -3.23 -35.54
C ASP A 434 -9.27 -1.77 -35.33
N HIS A 435 -8.40 -0.85 -35.74
CA HIS A 435 -8.68 0.60 -35.70
C HIS A 435 -9.47 1.06 -36.92
N SER A 436 -10.34 2.04 -36.73
CA SER A 436 -11.12 2.67 -37.80
C SER A 436 -10.30 3.59 -38.72
N ASP A 437 -9.10 3.98 -38.28
CA ASP A 437 -8.26 5.00 -38.88
C ASP A 437 -6.78 4.80 -38.49
N ASP A 438 -5.88 5.57 -39.11
CA ASP A 438 -4.43 5.53 -38.86
C ASP A 438 -3.98 6.43 -37.70
N SER A 439 -4.88 6.88 -36.80
CA SER A 439 -4.49 7.79 -35.70
C SER A 439 -3.56 7.16 -34.65
N TRP A 440 -3.40 5.83 -34.67
CA TRP A 440 -2.58 5.06 -33.72
C TRP A 440 -1.10 4.94 -34.13
N GLN A 441 -0.69 5.45 -35.29
CA GLN A 441 0.68 5.27 -35.81
C GLN A 441 1.74 5.65 -34.78
N PRO A 442 2.77 4.81 -34.54
CA PRO A 442 3.76 5.03 -33.49
C PRO A 442 4.44 6.41 -33.60
N ARG A 443 4.42 7.16 -32.51
CA ARG A 443 5.22 8.38 -32.34
C ARG A 443 6.59 7.97 -31.82
N GLY A 444 7.64 8.48 -32.46
CA GLY A 444 9.04 8.20 -32.11
C GLY A 444 9.36 8.25 -30.61
N GLY A 445 10.27 7.40 -30.15
CA GLY A 445 10.47 7.21 -28.73
C GLY A 445 11.03 5.85 -28.31
N MET A 446 11.17 5.65 -27.00
CA MET A 446 11.45 4.36 -26.39
C MET A 446 10.37 4.02 -25.39
N TYR A 447 10.03 2.74 -25.33
CA TYR A 447 9.16 2.15 -24.33
C TYR A 447 9.91 1.09 -23.54
N ALA A 448 9.94 1.20 -22.22
CA ALA A 448 10.54 0.19 -21.37
C ALA A 448 9.48 -0.83 -20.94
N SER A 449 9.60 -2.07 -21.42
CA SER A 449 8.63 -3.14 -21.18
C SER A 449 8.71 -3.71 -19.75
N ASN A 450 9.82 -3.47 -19.05
CA ASN A 450 10.10 -4.00 -17.71
C ASN A 450 10.43 -2.89 -16.69
N ALA A 451 9.60 -1.85 -16.66
CA ALA A 451 9.78 -0.68 -15.80
C ALA A 451 9.01 -0.78 -14.47
N TYR A 452 9.71 -0.55 -13.36
CA TYR A 452 9.10 -0.55 -12.02
C TYR A 452 9.18 0.85 -11.40
N THR A 453 8.18 1.21 -10.60
CA THR A 453 8.25 2.48 -9.86
C THR A 453 9.30 2.40 -8.74
N GLY A 454 9.91 3.54 -8.41
CA GLY A 454 10.75 3.65 -7.22
C GLY A 454 9.96 3.61 -5.91
N ASP A 455 8.67 3.97 -5.95
CA ASP A 455 7.76 3.88 -4.80
C ASP A 455 6.33 3.60 -5.23
N THR A 456 5.58 2.77 -4.49
CA THR A 456 4.15 2.58 -4.76
C THR A 456 3.23 3.63 -4.11
N PHE A 457 3.79 4.67 -3.49
CA PHE A 457 3.10 5.85 -2.98
C PHE A 457 3.38 7.07 -3.88
N THR A 458 2.31 7.69 -4.38
CA THR A 458 2.35 8.76 -5.39
C THR A 458 3.44 9.81 -5.13
N LEU A 459 3.47 10.41 -3.93
CA LEU A 459 4.38 11.52 -3.61
C LEU A 459 5.85 11.10 -3.62
N LYS A 460 6.16 9.93 -3.08
CA LYS A 460 7.51 9.34 -3.08
C LYS A 460 7.94 8.97 -4.50
N SER A 461 7.02 8.46 -5.32
CA SER A 461 7.30 8.14 -6.72
C SER A 461 7.62 9.39 -7.57
N ILE A 462 7.04 10.55 -7.24
CA ILE A 462 7.35 11.83 -7.89
C ILE A 462 8.81 12.18 -7.63
N LEU A 463 9.27 12.06 -6.38
CA LEU A 463 10.66 12.28 -6.02
C LEU A 463 11.59 11.32 -6.80
N ALA A 464 11.25 10.03 -6.89
CA ALA A 464 12.05 9.08 -7.66
C ALA A 464 12.18 9.48 -9.15
N SER A 465 11.15 10.07 -9.73
CA SER A 465 11.13 10.43 -11.16
C SER A 465 11.75 11.80 -11.46
N VAL A 466 11.57 12.77 -10.54
CA VAL A 466 12.04 14.16 -10.69
C VAL A 466 13.46 14.33 -10.17
N CYS A 467 13.87 13.51 -9.22
CA CYS A 467 15.20 13.56 -8.60
C CYS A 467 16.07 12.35 -8.92
N GLY A 468 15.54 11.28 -9.52
CA GLY A 468 16.37 10.15 -9.96
C GLY A 468 17.04 9.37 -8.82
N ILE A 469 16.46 9.41 -7.63
CA ILE A 469 17.00 8.79 -6.41
C ILE A 469 15.98 7.88 -5.73
N ALA A 470 16.48 6.99 -4.88
CA ALA A 470 15.65 6.15 -4.04
C ALA A 470 14.85 6.95 -3.00
N PRO A 471 13.53 6.75 -2.88
CA PRO A 471 12.71 7.35 -1.81
C PRO A 471 13.15 6.97 -0.40
N LEU A 472 12.74 7.77 0.60
CA LEU A 472 13.06 7.51 2.00
C LEU A 472 12.18 6.36 2.54
N VAL A 473 12.84 5.34 3.11
CA VAL A 473 12.20 4.15 3.71
C VAL A 473 11.60 4.49 5.07
N VAL A 474 10.52 5.26 5.06
CA VAL A 474 9.71 5.66 6.22
C VAL A 474 8.26 5.84 5.81
N ASP A 475 7.39 5.82 6.81
CA ASP A 475 5.95 5.92 6.62
C ASP A 475 5.54 7.33 6.16
N PHE A 476 4.75 7.39 5.09
CA PHE A 476 4.22 8.61 4.46
C PHE A 476 5.29 9.56 3.90
N ASN A 477 4.86 10.65 3.28
CA ASN A 477 5.74 11.70 2.78
C ASN A 477 6.48 12.39 3.93
N ARG A 478 7.80 12.21 3.94
CA ARG A 478 8.72 12.76 4.95
C ARG A 478 9.96 13.38 4.33
N GLU A 479 10.16 13.20 3.04
CA GLU A 479 11.34 13.63 2.31
C GLU A 479 11.54 15.14 2.41
N TYR A 480 10.46 15.92 2.45
CA TYR A 480 10.52 17.38 2.63
C TYR A 480 11.07 17.83 4.00
N LEU A 481 11.15 16.93 4.99
CA LEU A 481 11.74 17.19 6.31
C LEU A 481 13.21 16.79 6.41
N HIS A 482 13.73 16.07 5.41
CA HIS A 482 15.02 15.41 5.44
C HIS A 482 15.90 15.86 4.27
N HIS A 483 17.16 15.43 4.28
CA HIS A 483 18.10 15.81 3.24
C HIS A 483 17.80 15.06 1.94
N ILE A 484 17.37 15.77 0.90
CA ILE A 484 17.27 15.21 -0.46
C ILE A 484 18.68 15.28 -1.05
N TYR A 485 19.37 14.13 -1.05
CA TYR A 485 20.82 14.07 -1.22
C TYR A 485 21.33 14.31 -2.62
N GLU A 486 20.48 14.26 -3.65
CA GLU A 486 20.84 14.67 -5.01
C GLU A 486 19.97 15.85 -5.48
N PRO A 487 20.52 16.77 -6.29
CA PRO A 487 19.73 17.83 -6.89
C PRO A 487 18.69 17.24 -7.86
N CYS A 488 17.41 17.52 -7.58
CA CYS A 488 16.34 17.22 -8.52
C CYS A 488 16.46 18.01 -9.85
N MET A 489 15.79 17.55 -10.92
CA MET A 489 15.84 18.20 -12.24
C MET A 489 15.54 19.72 -12.19
N PRO A 490 14.54 20.22 -11.44
CA PRO A 490 14.34 21.67 -11.28
C PRO A 490 15.53 22.41 -10.66
N HIS A 491 16.25 21.79 -9.72
CA HIS A 491 17.47 22.34 -9.12
C HIS A 491 18.60 22.40 -10.13
N ILE A 492 18.83 21.32 -10.87
CA ILE A 492 19.86 21.24 -11.93
C ILE A 492 19.62 22.36 -12.95
N LEU A 493 18.39 22.46 -13.47
CA LEU A 493 18.01 23.46 -14.47
C LEU A 493 18.13 24.89 -13.93
N ASN A 494 17.80 25.12 -12.65
CA ASN A 494 18.03 26.40 -12.01
C ASN A 494 19.53 26.73 -11.86
N ALA A 495 20.40 25.75 -11.63
CA ALA A 495 21.86 25.95 -11.62
C ALA A 495 22.40 26.36 -13.00
N LEU A 496 21.90 25.74 -14.08
CA LEU A 496 22.24 26.13 -15.45
C LEU A 496 21.82 27.58 -15.75
N ASN A 497 20.69 28.02 -15.20
CA ASN A 497 20.23 29.40 -15.34
C ASN A 497 21.15 30.41 -14.63
N THR A 498 21.68 30.06 -13.45
CA THR A 498 22.60 30.95 -12.71
C THR A 498 23.92 31.13 -13.44
N MET A 499 24.46 30.05 -14.04
CA MET A 499 25.66 30.11 -14.88
C MET A 499 25.48 31.06 -16.07
N SER A 500 24.30 31.03 -16.69
CA SER A 500 23.97 31.92 -17.82
C SER A 500 23.84 33.39 -17.41
N ARG A 501 23.50 33.69 -16.15
CA ARG A 501 23.31 35.07 -15.64
C ARG A 501 24.62 35.73 -15.22
N GLU A 502 25.55 34.98 -14.63
CA GLU A 502 26.86 35.49 -14.21
C GLU A 502 27.78 35.80 -15.41
N ALA A 503 27.58 35.13 -16.55
CA ALA A 503 28.41 35.23 -17.74
C ALA A 503 28.03 36.38 -18.72
N ASP A 504 27.42 37.46 -18.24
CA ASP A 504 27.01 38.67 -18.98
C ASP A 504 25.62 38.57 -19.68
N THR A 505 24.79 39.61 -19.51
CA THR A 505 23.37 39.72 -19.94
C THR A 505 23.12 39.66 -21.48
N LYS A 506 24.16 39.35 -22.26
CA LYS A 506 24.15 39.29 -23.73
C LYS A 506 24.12 37.86 -24.29
N LYS A 507 24.01 36.82 -23.45
CA LYS A 507 24.02 35.41 -23.90
C LYS A 507 22.69 34.91 -24.47
N THR A 508 21.53 35.41 -24.03
CA THR A 508 20.24 34.95 -24.55
C THR A 508 20.03 35.46 -25.98
N LYS A 509 20.13 34.55 -26.94
CA LYS A 509 19.91 34.84 -28.36
C LYS A 509 18.51 34.36 -28.73
N ALA A 510 17.71 35.25 -29.32
CA ALA A 510 16.36 34.89 -29.79
C ALA A 510 16.36 33.70 -30.75
N ASP A 511 17.41 33.53 -31.56
CA ASP A 511 17.46 32.47 -32.56
C ASP A 511 18.17 31.18 -32.07
N ASP A 512 18.58 31.10 -30.79
CA ASP A 512 19.29 29.93 -30.24
C ASP A 512 18.74 29.54 -28.85
N PHE A 513 17.81 28.58 -28.87
CA PHE A 513 17.13 28.10 -27.66
C PHE A 513 18.08 27.50 -26.62
N LYS A 514 19.29 27.07 -27.00
CA LYS A 514 20.26 26.50 -26.05
C LYS A 514 20.70 27.52 -25.00
N THR A 515 20.57 28.81 -25.31
CA THR A 515 20.91 29.94 -24.44
C THR A 515 19.73 30.46 -23.62
N TRP A 516 18.54 29.88 -23.80
CA TRP A 516 17.32 30.29 -23.11
C TRP A 516 17.29 29.68 -21.70
N PRO A 517 16.91 30.46 -20.66
CA PRO A 517 16.77 29.93 -19.32
C PRO A 517 15.64 28.92 -19.23
N TRP A 518 15.78 27.95 -18.34
CA TRP A 518 14.75 26.97 -18.00
C TRP A 518 13.77 27.51 -16.97
N HIS A 519 12.48 27.25 -17.19
CA HIS A 519 11.40 27.46 -16.24
C HIS A 519 10.81 26.09 -15.86
N SER A 520 10.81 25.79 -14.55
CA SER A 520 10.28 24.54 -14.02
C SER A 520 8.93 24.78 -13.36
N THR A 521 7.92 24.02 -13.74
CA THR A 521 6.54 24.16 -13.25
C THR A 521 5.88 22.81 -13.02
N PHE A 522 5.03 22.74 -11.99
CA PHE A 522 4.26 21.54 -11.67
C PHE A 522 2.76 21.78 -11.94
N MET A 523 2.06 20.83 -12.56
CA MET A 523 0.62 20.96 -12.83
C MET A 523 -0.16 19.73 -12.43
N GLN A 524 -1.30 19.93 -11.76
CA GLN A 524 -2.29 18.90 -11.51
C GLN A 524 -3.67 19.54 -11.37
N SER A 525 -4.73 18.83 -11.75
CA SER A 525 -6.11 19.31 -11.61
C SER A 525 -6.73 18.97 -10.25
N ILE A 526 -5.96 18.27 -9.41
CA ILE A 526 -6.32 17.79 -8.07
C ILE A 526 -5.62 18.61 -6.97
N THR A 527 -6.04 18.37 -5.73
CA THR A 527 -5.47 19.03 -4.55
C THR A 527 -4.06 18.56 -4.25
N ASP A 528 -3.21 19.50 -3.79
CA ASP A 528 -1.86 19.25 -3.27
C ASP A 528 -1.78 19.31 -1.75
N ASN A 529 -2.92 19.34 -1.06
CA ASN A 529 -2.97 19.35 0.40
C ASN A 529 -2.85 17.94 1.01
N TYR A 530 -2.84 16.90 0.18
CA TYR A 530 -2.70 15.53 0.66
C TYR A 530 -1.25 15.28 1.11
N ASP A 531 -1.11 14.79 2.34
CA ASP A 531 0.15 14.36 2.95
C ASP A 531 1.33 15.31 2.70
N ASN A 532 1.10 16.62 2.86
CA ASN A 532 2.11 17.67 2.72
C ASN A 532 2.79 17.75 1.33
N GLN A 533 2.09 17.37 0.25
CA GLN A 533 2.60 17.56 -1.12
C GLN A 533 2.95 19.05 -1.38
N ASP A 534 2.20 19.98 -0.81
CA ASP A 534 2.45 21.42 -0.89
C ASP A 534 3.82 21.85 -0.32
N LEU A 535 4.35 21.10 0.65
CA LEU A 535 5.71 21.27 1.21
C LEU A 535 6.76 20.48 0.44
N LEU A 536 6.39 19.33 -0.13
CA LEU A 536 7.29 18.51 -0.95
C LEU A 536 7.67 19.22 -2.26
N LEU A 537 6.70 19.74 -3.02
CA LEU A 537 6.98 20.33 -4.35
C LEU A 537 8.04 21.45 -4.31
N PRO A 538 8.03 22.40 -3.37
CA PRO A 538 9.12 23.36 -3.19
C PRO A 538 10.46 22.72 -2.83
N ALA A 539 10.46 21.65 -2.01
CA ALA A 539 11.68 20.91 -1.68
C ALA A 539 12.28 20.18 -2.89
N LEU A 540 11.46 19.82 -3.88
CA LEU A 540 11.90 19.27 -5.18
C LEU A 540 12.35 20.37 -6.18
N GLY A 541 12.24 21.65 -5.81
CA GLY A 541 12.65 22.79 -6.61
C GLY A 541 11.55 23.42 -7.48
N PHE A 542 10.29 22.97 -7.38
CA PHE A 542 9.17 23.61 -8.06
C PHE A 542 8.68 24.84 -7.31
N LYS A 543 8.92 26.03 -7.89
CA LYS A 543 8.45 27.31 -7.36
C LYS A 543 7.05 27.69 -7.86
N ASP A 544 6.74 27.27 -9.09
CA ASP A 544 5.46 27.52 -9.73
C ASP A 544 4.64 26.24 -9.82
N LYS A 545 3.36 26.33 -9.48
CA LYS A 545 2.42 25.21 -9.57
C LYS A 545 1.00 25.63 -9.96
N ILE A 546 0.31 24.76 -10.67
CA ILE A 546 -1.12 24.82 -10.95
C ILE A 546 -1.80 23.63 -10.26
N THR A 547 -2.79 23.91 -9.41
CA THR A 547 -3.54 22.92 -8.61
C THR A 547 -5.03 23.23 -8.66
N ASP A 548 -5.88 22.36 -8.08
CA ASP A 548 -7.31 22.61 -7.98
C ASP A 548 -7.65 23.95 -7.29
N GLU A 549 -6.85 24.37 -6.31
CA GLU A 549 -6.99 25.65 -5.63
C GLU A 549 -6.75 26.83 -6.57
N ARG A 550 -5.71 26.73 -7.40
CA ARG A 550 -5.40 27.76 -8.39
C ARG A 550 -6.48 27.85 -9.46
N ILE A 551 -6.92 26.71 -9.98
CA ILE A 551 -8.07 26.63 -10.91
C ILE A 551 -9.29 27.28 -10.27
N THR A 552 -9.57 26.96 -9.00
CA THR A 552 -10.70 27.50 -8.24
C THR A 552 -10.64 29.02 -8.12
N LYS A 553 -9.46 29.56 -7.85
CA LYS A 553 -9.23 31.00 -7.67
C LYS A 553 -9.36 31.76 -8.99
N ASP A 554 -8.89 31.18 -10.09
CA ASP A 554 -8.86 31.84 -11.39
C ASP A 554 -10.24 31.89 -12.05
N TRP A 555 -11.04 30.82 -11.96
CA TRP A 555 -12.42 30.85 -12.50
C TRP A 555 -13.33 31.81 -11.73
N LYS A 556 -13.15 31.95 -10.39
CA LYS A 556 -13.93 32.91 -9.60
C LYS A 556 -13.70 34.37 -10.00
N LYS A 557 -12.56 34.66 -10.63
CA LYS A 557 -12.17 36.02 -11.05
C LYS A 557 -12.58 36.36 -12.48
N LYS A 558 -12.81 35.36 -13.34
CA LYS A 558 -13.12 35.55 -14.76
C LYS A 558 -14.53 35.04 -15.06
N PRO A 559 -15.46 35.86 -15.59
CA PRO A 559 -16.74 35.36 -16.06
C PRO A 559 -16.52 34.37 -17.23
N GLY A 560 -17.11 33.17 -17.16
CA GLY A 560 -16.90 32.11 -18.16
C GLY A 560 -17.40 30.72 -17.71
N HIS A 561 -16.81 29.67 -18.29
CA HIS A 561 -17.04 28.26 -17.93
C HIS A 561 -16.76 28.03 -16.44
N LYS A 562 -17.68 27.35 -15.76
CA LYS A 562 -17.53 26.99 -14.35
C LYS A 562 -17.05 25.53 -14.29
N PRO A 563 -15.79 25.27 -13.91
CA PRO A 563 -15.29 23.91 -13.84
C PRO A 563 -16.03 23.15 -12.74
N GLU A 564 -16.33 21.87 -12.99
CA GLU A 564 -16.98 21.00 -12.02
C GLU A 564 -16.03 19.89 -11.57
N LYS A 565 -15.93 19.72 -10.25
CA LYS A 565 -15.16 18.62 -9.68
C LYS A 565 -15.82 17.28 -10.01
N PHE A 566 -15.03 16.30 -10.42
CA PHE A 566 -15.52 14.93 -10.67
C PHE A 566 -15.69 14.16 -9.36
N ASN A 567 -14.82 14.41 -8.38
CA ASN A 567 -14.92 13.87 -7.04
C ASN A 567 -14.30 14.82 -5.99
N PHE A 568 -13.97 14.30 -4.81
CA PHE A 568 -13.38 15.10 -3.73
C PHE A 568 -11.92 15.50 -3.98
N TRP A 569 -11.21 14.85 -4.91
CA TRP A 569 -9.81 15.14 -5.24
C TRP A 569 -9.67 16.41 -6.07
N GLY A 570 -10.51 16.62 -7.08
CA GLY A 570 -10.37 17.79 -7.93
C GLY A 570 -11.21 17.82 -9.19
N TYR A 571 -10.66 18.48 -10.19
CA TYR A 571 -11.27 18.72 -11.50
C TYR A 571 -10.77 17.70 -12.54
N PRO A 572 -11.56 17.38 -13.58
CA PRO A 572 -11.06 16.60 -14.71
C PRO A 572 -9.81 17.24 -15.33
N GLU A 573 -8.86 16.44 -15.83
CA GLU A 573 -7.58 16.99 -16.31
C GLU A 573 -7.72 18.01 -17.44
N HIS A 574 -8.74 17.90 -18.29
CA HIS A 574 -8.97 18.85 -19.40
C HIS A 574 -9.07 20.32 -18.94
N GLU A 575 -9.40 20.58 -17.66
CA GLU A 575 -9.41 21.92 -17.08
C GLU A 575 -8.00 22.55 -17.00
N LEU A 576 -6.93 21.76 -17.15
CA LEU A 576 -5.55 22.24 -17.27
C LEU A 576 -5.19 22.71 -18.68
N ARG A 577 -5.95 22.35 -19.71
CA ARG A 577 -5.67 22.71 -21.12
C ARG A 577 -5.34 24.21 -21.32
N PRO A 578 -6.14 25.18 -20.81
CA PRO A 578 -5.80 26.59 -20.97
C PRO A 578 -4.48 26.99 -20.29
N TYR A 579 -4.14 26.37 -19.16
CA TYR A 579 -2.89 26.65 -18.44
C TYR A 579 -1.67 26.12 -19.19
N LEU A 580 -1.76 24.95 -19.82
CA LEU A 580 -0.71 24.42 -20.69
C LEU A 580 -0.45 25.36 -21.87
N ILE A 581 -1.51 25.81 -22.53
CA ILE A 581 -1.42 26.76 -23.65
C ILE A 581 -0.79 28.08 -23.21
N ASP A 582 -1.26 28.66 -22.11
CA ASP A 582 -0.75 29.93 -21.61
C ASP A 582 0.74 29.81 -21.20
N THR A 583 1.13 28.68 -20.61
CA THR A 583 2.52 28.41 -20.21
C THR A 583 3.44 28.27 -21.41
N LEU A 584 3.06 27.50 -22.43
CA LEU A 584 3.84 27.37 -23.67
C LEU A 584 3.95 28.70 -24.42
N LYS A 585 2.84 29.44 -24.55
CA LYS A 585 2.86 30.78 -25.17
C LYS A 585 3.75 31.76 -24.41
N HIS A 586 3.74 31.69 -23.08
CA HIS A 586 4.64 32.49 -22.25
C HIS A 586 6.09 32.12 -22.53
N ALA A 587 6.43 30.84 -22.48
CA ALA A 587 7.78 30.35 -22.69
C ALA A 587 8.34 30.80 -24.05
N GLU A 588 7.59 30.60 -25.14
CA GLU A 588 8.02 31.02 -26.48
C GLU A 588 8.17 32.54 -26.59
N LYS A 589 7.24 33.31 -26.03
CA LYS A 589 7.28 34.78 -26.06
C LYS A 589 8.47 35.34 -25.26
N HIS A 590 8.85 34.68 -24.17
CA HIS A 590 9.88 35.13 -23.25
C HIS A 590 11.23 34.44 -23.47
N HIS A 591 11.34 33.60 -24.50
CA HIS A 591 12.53 32.81 -24.80
C HIS A 591 12.96 31.97 -23.58
N GLU A 592 12.04 31.18 -23.05
CA GLU A 592 12.25 30.26 -21.94
C GLU A 592 12.07 28.81 -22.38
N ARG A 593 12.82 27.90 -21.77
CA ARG A 593 12.67 26.45 -21.91
C ARG A 593 11.77 25.95 -20.80
N LEU A 594 11.05 24.86 -21.01
CA LEU A 594 10.12 24.34 -20.01
C LEU A 594 10.58 22.98 -19.51
N PHE A 595 10.61 22.83 -18.19
CA PHE A 595 10.53 21.53 -17.53
C PHE A 595 9.19 21.45 -16.80
N LEU A 596 8.21 20.86 -17.45
CA LEU A 596 6.84 20.77 -16.94
C LEU A 596 6.63 19.37 -16.39
N THR A 597 6.32 19.25 -15.10
CA THR A 597 5.86 17.99 -14.51
C THR A 597 4.36 18.03 -14.30
N HIS A 598 3.66 16.98 -14.73
CA HIS A 598 2.21 16.88 -14.59
C HIS A 598 1.81 15.57 -13.93
N LEU A 599 1.03 15.62 -12.85
CA LEU A 599 0.38 14.45 -12.24
C LEU A 599 -1.08 14.36 -12.71
N THR A 600 -1.45 13.24 -13.33
CA THR A 600 -2.85 12.94 -13.66
C THR A 600 -3.64 12.58 -12.39
N GLY A 601 -4.98 12.59 -12.42
CA GLY A 601 -5.78 12.34 -11.21
C GLY A 601 -7.02 11.47 -11.43
N GLN A 602 -7.51 11.32 -12.66
CA GLN A 602 -8.75 10.60 -13.00
C GLN A 602 -8.72 9.13 -12.64
N THR A 603 -7.56 8.51 -12.74
CA THR A 603 -7.31 7.07 -12.51
C THR A 603 -7.14 6.72 -11.04
N HIS A 604 -7.10 7.72 -10.12
CA HIS A 604 -7.11 7.48 -8.69
C HIS A 604 -8.51 7.01 -8.23
N TYR A 605 -8.56 6.09 -7.26
CA TYR A 605 -9.79 5.65 -6.61
C TYR A 605 -10.58 6.85 -6.02
N PRO A 606 -11.92 6.97 -6.17
CA PRO A 606 -12.92 5.93 -6.47
C PRO A 606 -13.33 5.76 -7.96
N TRP A 607 -12.53 6.25 -8.91
CA TRP A 607 -12.80 6.17 -10.36
C TRP A 607 -14.16 6.76 -10.77
N ASP A 608 -14.44 7.95 -10.24
CA ASP A 608 -15.59 8.73 -10.67
C ASP A 608 -15.31 9.37 -12.03
N MET A 609 -16.26 9.24 -12.96
CA MET A 609 -16.16 9.90 -14.26
C MET A 609 -16.43 11.40 -14.15
N PRO A 610 -15.87 12.22 -15.04
CA PRO A 610 -16.31 13.61 -15.20
C PRO A 610 -17.84 13.70 -15.31
N LYS A 611 -18.43 14.73 -14.71
CA LYS A 611 -19.88 14.86 -14.67
C LYS A 611 -20.45 15.04 -16.08
N GLY A 612 -21.40 14.18 -16.43
CA GLY A 612 -22.04 14.17 -17.75
C GLY A 612 -21.44 13.16 -18.72
N ASP A 613 -20.24 12.64 -18.43
CA ASP A 613 -19.65 11.56 -19.22
C ASP A 613 -20.42 10.27 -19.01
N LYS A 614 -20.55 9.50 -20.10
CA LYS A 614 -21.18 8.19 -20.07
C LYS A 614 -20.15 7.15 -19.63
N ILE A 615 -20.59 6.22 -18.78
CA ILE A 615 -19.83 5.00 -18.48
C ILE A 615 -20.13 4.00 -19.59
N GLU A 616 -19.11 3.66 -20.36
CA GLU A 616 -19.17 2.60 -21.36
C GLU A 616 -19.03 1.23 -20.67
N GLU A 617 -19.71 0.23 -21.23
CA GLU A 617 -19.61 -1.16 -20.77
C GLU A 617 -18.54 -1.87 -21.59
N PHE A 618 -17.39 -2.10 -20.96
CA PHE A 618 -16.26 -2.89 -21.47
C PHE A 618 -16.31 -4.34 -21.00
N MET A 619 -17.04 -4.61 -19.92
CA MET A 619 -17.16 -5.94 -19.33
C MET A 619 -18.60 -6.23 -18.93
N HIS A 620 -19.02 -7.49 -19.07
CA HIS A 620 -20.34 -7.91 -18.64
C HIS A 620 -20.46 -7.86 -17.10
N HIS A 621 -21.45 -7.13 -16.62
CA HIS A 621 -21.71 -6.97 -15.19
C HIS A 621 -22.65 -8.06 -14.64
N ASN A 622 -22.38 -8.56 -13.44
CA ASN A 622 -23.36 -9.27 -12.61
C ASN A 622 -23.28 -8.67 -11.20
N ILE A 623 -24.42 -8.54 -10.52
CA ILE A 623 -24.59 -7.85 -9.23
C ILE A 623 -23.66 -8.44 -8.14
N PHE A 624 -23.13 -9.66 -8.35
CA PHE A 624 -22.32 -10.41 -7.38
C PHE A 624 -20.80 -10.43 -7.64
N ASN A 625 -20.28 -9.85 -8.74
CA ASN A 625 -18.94 -10.21 -9.22
C ASN A 625 -17.84 -9.13 -9.10
N GLY A 626 -18.10 -7.96 -8.48
CA GLY A 626 -17.08 -6.92 -8.30
C GLY A 626 -16.60 -6.23 -9.60
N ARG A 627 -16.86 -6.82 -10.77
CA ARG A 627 -16.41 -6.39 -12.11
C ARG A 627 -16.83 -4.96 -12.51
N ASN A 628 -17.82 -4.38 -11.82
CA ASN A 628 -18.17 -2.96 -11.94
C ASN A 628 -16.99 -2.03 -11.60
N ARG A 629 -16.12 -2.43 -10.66
CA ARG A 629 -14.93 -1.64 -10.26
C ARG A 629 -13.89 -1.55 -11.38
N MET A 630 -13.51 -2.69 -11.95
CA MET A 630 -12.60 -2.74 -13.09
C MET A 630 -13.20 -2.03 -14.32
N ASN A 631 -14.51 -2.16 -14.58
CA ASN A 631 -15.14 -1.40 -15.66
C ASN A 631 -15.04 0.12 -15.46
N ARG A 632 -15.19 0.61 -14.22
CA ARG A 632 -14.99 2.03 -13.88
C ARG A 632 -13.54 2.45 -14.06
N TYR A 633 -12.58 1.65 -13.61
CA TYR A 633 -11.16 1.90 -13.81
C TYR A 633 -10.81 2.04 -15.30
N LEU A 634 -11.27 1.11 -16.15
CA LEU A 634 -11.11 1.20 -17.61
C LEU A 634 -11.72 2.48 -18.18
N ASN A 635 -12.92 2.88 -17.73
CA ASN A 635 -13.52 4.14 -18.18
C ASN A 635 -12.66 5.37 -17.80
N THR A 636 -12.13 5.43 -16.58
CA THR A 636 -11.23 6.52 -16.17
C THR A 636 -9.89 6.49 -16.89
N LEU A 637 -9.36 5.31 -17.21
CA LEU A 637 -8.18 5.16 -18.07
C LEU A 637 -8.44 5.76 -19.45
N GLY A 638 -9.63 5.55 -20.03
CA GLY A 638 -10.01 6.18 -21.29
C GLY A 638 -10.08 7.71 -21.22
N VAL A 639 -10.43 8.29 -20.07
CA VAL A 639 -10.37 9.74 -19.87
C VAL A 639 -8.91 10.21 -19.83
N ALA A 640 -8.07 9.52 -19.06
CA ALA A 640 -6.64 9.82 -18.96
C ALA A 640 -5.93 9.70 -20.32
N ASP A 641 -6.21 8.64 -21.10
CA ASP A 641 -5.63 8.46 -22.45
C ASP A 641 -6.02 9.60 -23.41
N ARG A 642 -7.29 10.02 -23.40
CA ARG A 642 -7.73 11.18 -24.20
C ARG A 642 -7.02 12.46 -23.78
N TRP A 643 -6.81 12.66 -22.47
CA TRP A 643 -6.05 13.80 -21.98
C TRP A 643 -4.59 13.79 -22.44
N LEU A 644 -3.94 12.63 -22.52
CA LEU A 644 -2.60 12.54 -23.13
C LEU A 644 -2.61 12.98 -24.59
N GLY A 645 -3.65 12.61 -25.34
CA GLY A 645 -3.90 13.14 -26.69
C GLY A 645 -3.99 14.66 -26.72
N GLU A 646 -4.81 15.27 -25.84
CA GLU A 646 -4.95 16.72 -25.73
C GLU A 646 -3.63 17.43 -25.38
N VAL A 647 -2.79 16.85 -24.51
CA VAL A 647 -1.46 17.39 -24.19
C VAL A 647 -0.57 17.43 -25.45
N LEU A 648 -0.54 16.34 -26.21
CA LEU A 648 0.22 16.27 -27.47
C LEU A 648 -0.32 17.25 -28.51
N GLU A 649 -1.65 17.39 -28.61
CA GLU A 649 -2.29 18.39 -29.48
C GLU A 649 -1.89 19.82 -29.10
N VAL A 650 -1.86 20.16 -27.80
CA VAL A 650 -1.42 21.50 -27.35
C VAL A 650 0.05 21.77 -27.71
N ILE A 651 0.92 20.76 -27.59
CA ILE A 651 2.33 20.85 -27.98
C ILE A 651 2.46 21.06 -29.51
N GLU A 652 1.65 20.35 -30.30
CA GLU A 652 1.60 20.48 -31.76
C GLU A 652 1.06 21.85 -32.20
N GLU A 653 -0.05 22.31 -31.61
CA GLU A 653 -0.66 23.63 -31.85
C GLU A 653 0.29 24.78 -31.51
N ALA A 654 1.16 24.59 -30.51
CA ALA A 654 2.19 25.55 -30.14
C ALA A 654 3.40 25.54 -31.12
N GLY A 655 3.48 24.57 -32.04
CA GLY A 655 4.56 24.46 -33.02
C GLY A 655 5.89 23.95 -32.46
N VAL A 656 5.90 23.39 -31.25
CA VAL A 656 7.12 22.95 -30.55
C VAL A 656 7.23 21.42 -30.42
N ALA A 657 6.41 20.66 -31.16
CA ALA A 657 6.39 19.20 -31.10
C ALA A 657 7.72 18.53 -31.46
N ASN A 658 8.43 19.07 -32.46
CA ASN A 658 9.76 18.59 -32.87
C ASN A 658 10.90 19.08 -31.94
N GLU A 659 10.56 19.83 -30.89
CA GLU A 659 11.51 20.37 -29.91
C GLU A 659 11.15 19.99 -28.47
N THR A 660 10.20 19.05 -28.29
CA THR A 660 9.67 18.67 -26.97
C THR A 660 9.82 17.18 -26.73
N LEU A 661 10.61 16.84 -25.70
CA LEU A 661 10.67 15.49 -25.15
C LEU A 661 9.50 15.29 -24.19
N VAL A 662 8.68 14.26 -24.43
CA VAL A 662 7.60 13.86 -23.52
C VAL A 662 7.98 12.56 -22.84
N VAL A 663 8.20 12.60 -21.54
CA VAL A 663 8.47 11.43 -20.69
C VAL A 663 7.20 11.10 -19.92
N MET A 664 6.79 9.83 -19.92
CA MET A 664 5.63 9.35 -19.18
C MET A 664 6.03 8.17 -18.31
N VAL A 665 5.55 8.14 -17.08
CA VAL A 665 5.75 7.01 -16.18
C VAL A 665 4.55 6.85 -15.27
N GLY A 666 4.12 5.60 -15.03
CA GLY A 666 3.18 5.34 -13.93
C GLY A 666 3.77 5.79 -12.60
N ASP A 667 3.00 6.46 -11.77
CA ASP A 667 3.44 6.77 -10.41
C ASP A 667 3.56 5.49 -9.58
N HIS A 668 2.54 4.65 -9.69
CA HIS A 668 2.45 3.27 -9.27
C HIS A 668 1.33 2.60 -10.07
N GLY A 669 1.25 1.27 -10.00
CA GLY A 669 0.09 0.55 -10.53
C GLY A 669 -1.03 0.48 -9.50
N ILE A 670 -1.98 -0.44 -9.67
CA ILE A 670 -3.04 -0.65 -8.68
C ILE A 670 -3.50 -2.10 -8.69
N SER A 671 -3.55 -2.72 -7.52
CA SER A 671 -4.24 -4.00 -7.38
C SER A 671 -5.73 -3.81 -7.56
N LEU A 672 -6.31 -4.69 -8.35
CA LEU A 672 -7.74 -4.74 -8.63
C LEU A 672 -8.34 -6.03 -8.04
N ILE A 673 -9.63 -6.28 -8.27
CA ILE A 673 -10.33 -7.40 -7.62
C ILE A 673 -9.72 -8.76 -8.03
N GLU A 674 -9.25 -8.86 -9.26
CA GLU A 674 -8.52 -10.01 -9.79
C GLU A 674 -7.19 -10.28 -9.06
N ASP A 675 -6.60 -9.24 -8.46
CA ASP A 675 -5.31 -9.32 -7.75
C ASP A 675 -5.50 -9.56 -6.24
N GLY A 676 -6.71 -9.93 -5.81
CA GLY A 676 -7.04 -10.19 -4.41
C GLY A 676 -7.66 -8.99 -3.67
N GLY A 677 -7.73 -7.79 -4.26
CA GLY A 677 -8.42 -6.64 -3.67
C GLY A 677 -8.04 -5.29 -4.28
N VAL A 678 -8.88 -4.26 -4.06
CA VAL A 678 -8.67 -2.92 -4.62
C VAL A 678 -7.93 -2.03 -3.64
N THR A 679 -6.60 -2.04 -3.68
CA THR A 679 -5.77 -1.15 -2.86
C THR A 679 -4.32 -1.12 -3.34
N PRO A 680 -3.67 0.06 -3.39
CA PRO A 680 -2.21 0.15 -3.43
C PRO A 680 -1.57 0.14 -2.03
N TYR A 681 -2.38 0.33 -0.97
CA TYR A 681 -1.94 0.38 0.43
C TYR A 681 -1.68 -1.03 0.97
N ASP A 682 -0.48 -1.26 1.53
CA ASP A 682 -0.06 -2.53 2.12
C ASP A 682 -0.34 -3.75 1.24
N ASN A 683 -0.16 -3.61 -0.08
CA ASN A 683 -0.34 -4.71 -1.03
C ASN A 683 0.94 -4.94 -1.84
N PRO A 684 1.70 -6.01 -1.56
CA PRO A 684 2.97 -6.27 -2.21
C PRO A 684 2.85 -6.93 -3.59
N GLY A 685 1.64 -7.07 -4.15
CA GLY A 685 1.42 -7.66 -5.47
C GLY A 685 2.06 -6.83 -6.59
N VAL A 686 2.68 -7.51 -7.56
CA VAL A 686 3.39 -6.91 -8.70
C VAL A 686 2.60 -5.85 -9.47
N SER A 687 1.27 -5.94 -9.51
CA SER A 687 0.40 -4.96 -10.18
C SER A 687 0.48 -3.55 -9.60
N ASN A 688 0.98 -3.36 -8.37
CA ASN A 688 1.27 -2.02 -7.81
C ASN A 688 2.64 -1.47 -8.24
N PHE A 689 3.54 -2.32 -8.74
CA PHE A 689 4.95 -1.98 -8.95
C PHE A 689 5.30 -1.80 -10.43
N HIS A 690 4.78 -2.69 -11.29
CA HIS A 690 5.05 -2.69 -12.73
C HIS A 690 4.22 -1.61 -13.43
N VAL A 691 4.92 -0.59 -13.93
CA VAL A 691 4.32 0.63 -14.51
C VAL A 691 4.79 0.82 -15.95
N PRO A 692 4.05 1.57 -16.79
CA PRO A 692 4.60 2.01 -18.07
C PRO A 692 5.72 3.04 -17.86
N LEU A 693 6.70 3.05 -18.75
CA LEU A 693 7.73 4.09 -18.85
C LEU A 693 8.07 4.35 -20.32
N VAL A 694 7.87 5.58 -20.77
CA VAL A 694 8.01 5.99 -22.17
C VAL A 694 8.79 7.30 -22.25
N PHE A 695 9.70 7.40 -23.21
CA PHE A 695 10.30 8.66 -23.65
C PHE A 695 9.92 8.86 -25.11
N SER A 696 9.22 9.93 -25.44
CA SER A 696 8.69 10.16 -26.79
C SER A 696 9.22 11.46 -27.38
N HIS A 697 9.80 11.38 -28.57
CA HIS A 697 10.21 12.51 -29.39
C HIS A 697 9.99 12.18 -30.89
N PRO A 698 9.32 13.02 -31.71
CA PRO A 698 8.90 12.63 -33.06
C PRO A 698 10.05 12.28 -34.01
N GLN A 699 11.22 12.85 -33.75
CA GLN A 699 12.43 12.66 -34.56
C GLN A 699 13.31 11.50 -34.09
N LEU A 700 12.94 10.80 -33.02
CA LEU A 700 13.62 9.58 -32.60
C LEU A 700 12.90 8.36 -33.21
N PRO A 701 13.61 7.32 -33.66
CA PRO A 701 12.99 6.05 -34.03
C PRO A 701 12.28 5.41 -32.83
N GLN A 702 11.19 4.67 -33.06
CA GLN A 702 10.54 3.90 -32.01
C GLN A 702 11.37 2.66 -31.65
N ILE A 703 11.69 2.46 -30.37
CA ILE A 703 12.43 1.31 -29.86
C ILE A 703 11.79 0.76 -28.56
N THR A 704 12.14 -0.48 -28.21
CA THR A 704 11.72 -1.11 -26.95
C THR A 704 12.94 -1.46 -26.11
N ILE A 705 12.87 -1.21 -24.80
CA ILE A 705 13.88 -1.59 -23.81
C ILE A 705 13.30 -2.71 -22.95
N ASP A 706 13.81 -3.93 -23.14
CA ASP A 706 13.35 -5.11 -22.39
C ASP A 706 14.11 -5.36 -21.08
N GLY A 707 15.21 -4.63 -20.88
CA GLY A 707 15.96 -4.67 -19.64
C GLY A 707 15.13 -4.13 -18.47
N ARG A 708 15.44 -4.63 -17.27
CA ARG A 708 14.82 -4.18 -16.02
C ARG A 708 15.23 -2.73 -15.75
N VAL A 709 14.25 -1.84 -15.64
CA VAL A 709 14.48 -0.43 -15.29
C VAL A 709 13.60 0.07 -14.16
N THR A 710 13.98 1.18 -13.53
CA THR A 710 13.15 1.86 -12.54
C THR A 710 12.94 3.34 -12.88
N SER A 711 11.94 3.97 -12.26
CA SER A 711 11.68 5.41 -12.44
C SER A 711 12.86 6.30 -12.00
N MET A 712 13.79 5.79 -11.18
CA MET A 712 15.01 6.52 -10.78
C MET A 712 15.94 6.80 -11.96
N GLN A 713 15.84 6.01 -13.04
CA GLN A 713 16.66 6.18 -14.23
C GLN A 713 16.19 7.35 -15.12
N ILE A 714 15.07 8.00 -14.80
CA ILE A 714 14.49 9.07 -15.63
C ILE A 714 15.44 10.27 -15.73
N VAL A 715 15.89 10.81 -14.60
CA VAL A 715 16.77 12.00 -14.55
C VAL A 715 18.10 11.76 -15.28
N PRO A 716 18.88 10.69 -14.99
CA PRO A 716 20.13 10.46 -15.73
C PRO A 716 19.87 10.25 -17.23
N THR A 717 18.75 9.64 -17.62
CA THR A 717 18.41 9.48 -19.05
C THR A 717 18.06 10.81 -19.73
N ILE A 718 17.31 11.70 -19.07
CA ILE A 718 17.03 13.05 -19.60
C ILE A 718 18.33 13.83 -19.77
N MET A 719 19.21 13.80 -18.79
CA MET A 719 20.51 14.47 -18.84
C MET A 719 21.39 13.95 -19.98
N ASP A 720 21.50 12.63 -20.12
CA ASP A 720 22.25 11.99 -21.19
C ASP A 720 21.68 12.35 -22.57
N LEU A 721 20.35 12.34 -22.72
CA LEU A 721 19.67 12.81 -23.95
C LEU A 721 19.97 14.27 -24.28
N LEU A 722 19.93 15.17 -23.30
CA LEU A 722 20.22 16.59 -23.51
C LEU A 722 21.67 16.81 -24.00
N VAL A 723 22.61 16.00 -23.50
CA VAL A 723 24.02 16.02 -23.93
C VAL A 723 24.17 15.44 -25.34
N GLU A 724 23.67 14.22 -25.58
CA GLU A 724 23.87 13.49 -26.83
C GLU A 724 23.10 14.11 -28.02
N SER A 725 21.98 14.79 -27.75
CA SER A 725 21.25 15.56 -28.77
C SER A 725 21.92 16.90 -29.12
N GLY A 726 22.91 17.36 -28.34
CA GLY A 726 23.49 18.69 -28.51
C GLY A 726 22.52 19.84 -28.15
N SER A 727 21.52 19.57 -27.32
CA SER A 727 20.46 20.53 -26.92
C SER A 727 20.88 21.45 -25.75
N LEU A 728 22.16 21.46 -25.42
CA LEU A 728 22.77 22.30 -24.40
C LEU A 728 23.89 23.14 -25.02
N ASP A 729 24.12 24.33 -24.49
CA ASP A 729 25.36 25.05 -24.79
C ASP A 729 26.57 24.37 -24.13
N LYS A 730 27.78 24.87 -24.41
CA LYS A 730 29.02 24.25 -23.95
C LYS A 730 29.16 24.23 -22.43
N ASP A 731 28.72 25.29 -21.75
CA ASP A 731 28.88 25.44 -20.30
C ASP A 731 27.84 24.55 -19.59
N ALA A 732 26.59 24.55 -20.10
CA ALA A 732 25.55 23.67 -19.60
C ALA A 732 25.87 22.18 -19.84
N ALA A 733 26.43 21.83 -21.00
CA ALA A 733 26.85 20.45 -21.28
C ALA A 733 28.00 19.99 -20.37
N HIS A 734 28.90 20.90 -19.97
CA HIS A 734 29.95 20.59 -18.99
C HIS A 734 29.35 20.26 -17.63
N ALA A 735 28.48 21.13 -17.10
CA ALA A 735 27.81 20.90 -15.82
C ALA A 735 27.00 19.61 -15.78
N ILE A 736 26.25 19.30 -16.85
CA ILE A 736 25.49 18.04 -16.92
C ILE A 736 26.40 16.81 -16.97
N LYS A 737 27.55 16.89 -17.65
CA LYS A 737 28.53 15.78 -17.68
C LYS A 737 29.19 15.52 -16.33
N ASP A 738 29.35 16.55 -15.51
CA ASP A 738 29.87 16.42 -14.15
C ASP A 738 28.83 15.80 -13.21
N LEU A 739 27.54 16.14 -13.38
CA LEU A 739 26.44 15.66 -12.54
C LEU A 739 25.96 14.25 -12.92
N LEU A 740 25.92 13.92 -14.21
CA LEU A 740 25.36 12.65 -14.69
C LEU A 740 25.93 11.39 -14.00
N PRO A 741 27.25 11.28 -13.75
CA PRO A 741 27.82 10.13 -13.04
C PRO A 741 27.36 9.99 -11.59
N LEU A 742 26.88 11.07 -10.95
CA LEU A 742 26.45 11.06 -9.54
C LEU A 742 25.13 10.33 -9.30
N TYR A 743 24.34 10.02 -10.32
CA TYR A 743 23.06 9.34 -10.12
C TYR A 743 23.20 7.82 -10.01
N GLU A 744 22.42 7.23 -9.10
CA GLU A 744 22.39 5.78 -8.86
C GLU A 744 21.99 4.99 -10.11
N GLY A 745 20.98 5.47 -10.84
CA GLY A 745 20.41 4.79 -12.01
C GLY A 745 21.33 4.79 -13.24
N GLN A 746 21.23 3.74 -14.05
CA GLN A 746 21.85 3.67 -15.38
C GLN A 746 21.07 4.51 -16.41
N SER A 747 21.75 5.08 -17.40
CA SER A 747 21.06 5.77 -18.50
C SER A 747 20.38 4.76 -19.42
N MET A 748 19.11 4.97 -19.75
CA MET A 748 18.34 4.06 -20.60
C MET A 748 18.60 4.25 -22.10
N ILE A 749 19.33 5.29 -22.52
CA ILE A 749 19.74 5.44 -23.93
C ILE A 749 21.00 4.65 -24.27
N ARG A 750 21.56 3.90 -23.33
CA ARG A 750 22.74 3.04 -23.47
C ARG A 750 22.38 1.61 -23.08
N GLU A 751 23.19 0.65 -23.51
CA GLU A 751 23.00 -0.76 -23.12
C GLU A 751 23.03 -0.89 -21.59
N LEU A 752 21.98 -1.49 -21.01
CA LEU A 752 21.89 -1.73 -19.57
C LEU A 752 22.85 -2.84 -19.17
N VAL A 753 23.57 -2.65 -18.08
CA VAL A 753 24.51 -3.62 -17.52
C VAL A 753 23.82 -4.33 -16.34
N PRO A 754 23.33 -5.57 -16.51
CA PRO A 754 22.60 -6.27 -15.44
C PRO A 754 23.53 -6.79 -14.35
N GLU A 755 24.81 -7.02 -14.65
CA GLU A 755 25.81 -7.52 -13.73
C GLU A 755 27.20 -7.02 -14.15
N LYS A 756 28.04 -6.66 -13.17
CA LYS A 756 29.44 -6.25 -13.40
C LYS A 756 30.30 -6.65 -12.21
N ASP A 757 31.44 -7.29 -12.48
CA ASP A 757 32.43 -7.69 -11.46
C ASP A 757 31.83 -8.52 -10.31
N GLY A 758 30.86 -9.39 -10.62
CA GLY A 758 30.14 -10.22 -9.65
C GLY A 758 29.05 -9.48 -8.85
N LYS A 759 28.77 -8.22 -9.17
CA LYS A 759 27.70 -7.41 -8.56
C LYS A 759 26.50 -7.39 -9.48
N LEU A 760 25.32 -7.66 -8.94
CA LEU A 760 24.05 -7.52 -9.66
C LEU A 760 23.57 -6.07 -9.64
N ASP A 761 22.88 -5.65 -10.69
CA ASP A 761 22.10 -4.41 -10.71
C ASP A 761 20.87 -4.57 -9.83
N TRP A 762 20.96 -4.12 -8.57
CA TRP A 762 19.87 -4.23 -7.60
C TRP A 762 18.89 -3.08 -7.73
N GLN A 763 17.60 -3.40 -7.74
CA GLN A 763 16.52 -2.43 -7.93
C GLN A 763 15.52 -2.54 -6.78
N PHE A 764 15.37 -1.44 -6.06
CA PHE A 764 14.54 -1.33 -4.87
C PHE A 764 13.28 -0.54 -5.18
N THR A 765 12.15 -0.99 -4.64
CA THR A 765 10.89 -0.24 -4.63
C THR A 765 10.36 -0.19 -3.21
N VAL A 766 10.24 1.01 -2.67
CA VAL A 766 9.59 1.25 -1.38
C VAL A 766 8.08 1.09 -1.56
N MET A 767 7.44 0.36 -0.65
CA MET A 767 6.01 0.05 -0.80
C MET A 767 5.16 0.94 0.12
N ASN A 768 4.10 1.49 -0.46
CA ASN A 768 3.08 2.32 0.16
C ASN A 768 2.55 1.75 1.49
N THR A 769 2.67 2.47 2.60
CA THR A 769 3.04 3.91 2.73
C THR A 769 4.53 4.21 2.94
N GLY A 770 5.38 3.20 3.02
CA GLY A 770 6.85 3.31 3.00
C GLY A 770 7.59 2.67 4.17
N ALA A 771 6.87 2.13 5.16
CA ALA A 771 7.46 1.53 6.37
C ALA A 771 7.08 0.06 6.63
N THR A 772 6.23 -0.56 5.81
CA THR A 772 5.77 -1.94 6.03
C THR A 772 6.60 -2.97 5.27
N TRP A 773 6.72 -2.81 3.95
CA TRP A 773 7.48 -3.70 3.07
C TRP A 773 8.41 -2.91 2.15
N LEU A 774 9.46 -3.59 1.71
CA LEU A 774 10.34 -3.18 0.60
C LEU A 774 10.33 -4.30 -0.44
N ALA A 775 10.26 -3.96 -1.73
CA ALA A 775 10.48 -4.94 -2.80
C ALA A 775 11.87 -4.80 -3.41
N LEU A 776 12.49 -5.92 -3.71
CA LEU A 776 13.81 -6.02 -4.32
C LEU A 776 13.76 -6.96 -5.53
N ARG A 777 14.42 -6.54 -6.61
CA ARG A 777 14.73 -7.38 -7.78
C ARG A 777 16.16 -7.12 -8.24
N SER A 778 16.66 -7.97 -9.13
CA SER A 778 18.00 -7.80 -9.73
C SER A 778 17.95 -7.85 -11.26
N GLY A 779 18.91 -7.21 -11.92
CA GLY A 779 19.01 -7.13 -13.37
C GLY A 779 18.88 -8.48 -14.10
N PRO A 780 19.68 -9.51 -13.76
CA PRO A 780 19.76 -10.73 -14.57
C PRO A 780 18.83 -11.86 -14.10
N LYS A 781 18.23 -11.78 -12.90
CA LYS A 781 17.40 -12.85 -12.35
C LYS A 781 15.91 -12.52 -12.42
N PRO A 782 15.03 -13.52 -12.64
CA PRO A 782 13.58 -13.33 -12.66
C PRO A 782 12.95 -13.32 -11.26
N TYR A 783 13.77 -13.21 -10.22
CA TYR A 783 13.31 -13.29 -8.85
C TYR A 783 12.90 -11.93 -8.31
N ARG A 784 11.85 -11.93 -7.49
CA ARG A 784 11.41 -10.78 -6.71
C ARG A 784 11.25 -11.20 -5.26
N LEU A 785 11.81 -10.40 -4.36
CA LEU A 785 11.71 -10.58 -2.92
C LEU A 785 11.01 -9.37 -2.31
N VAL A 786 9.94 -9.62 -1.57
CA VAL A 786 9.25 -8.63 -0.74
C VAL A 786 9.67 -8.88 0.70
N ILE A 787 10.19 -7.84 1.33
CA ILE A 787 10.96 -7.89 2.56
C ILE A 787 10.23 -7.09 3.62
N PRO A 788 9.89 -7.71 4.77
CA PRO A 788 9.22 -7.03 5.86
C PRO A 788 10.18 -6.05 6.55
N LEU A 789 9.70 -4.83 6.81
CA LEU A 789 10.37 -3.83 7.64
C LEU A 789 9.80 -3.81 9.07
N VAL A 790 8.73 -4.58 9.30
CA VAL A 790 8.03 -4.76 10.58
C VAL A 790 7.79 -6.25 10.84
N PRO A 791 7.77 -6.72 12.10
CA PRO A 791 7.77 -8.15 12.42
C PRO A 791 6.42 -8.86 12.25
N ASP A 792 5.35 -8.14 11.89
CA ASP A 792 3.98 -8.65 11.76
C ASP A 792 3.53 -8.85 10.31
N VAL A 793 4.46 -8.79 9.37
CA VAL A 793 4.20 -9.09 7.95
C VAL A 793 5.23 -10.08 7.41
N GLU A 794 4.85 -10.81 6.36
CA GLU A 794 5.66 -11.92 5.84
C GLU A 794 6.72 -11.46 4.83
N TRP A 795 7.82 -12.19 4.79
CA TRP A 795 8.67 -12.29 3.60
C TRP A 795 7.90 -13.00 2.49
N ARG A 796 8.07 -12.54 1.25
CA ARG A 796 7.43 -13.15 0.08
C ARG A 796 8.41 -13.24 -1.09
N PHE A 797 8.52 -14.43 -1.67
CA PHE A 797 9.37 -14.71 -2.83
C PHE A 797 8.53 -15.16 -4.02
N SER A 798 8.91 -14.71 -5.22
CA SER A 798 8.31 -15.11 -6.49
C SER A 798 9.35 -15.18 -7.63
N ASP A 799 9.02 -15.96 -8.66
CA ASP A 799 9.72 -16.04 -9.94
C ASP A 799 8.77 -15.46 -11.00
N VAL A 800 8.98 -14.19 -11.38
CA VAL A 800 8.03 -13.42 -12.20
C VAL A 800 8.01 -13.88 -13.67
N ASP A 801 8.98 -14.68 -14.10
CA ASP A 801 8.95 -15.27 -15.44
C ASP A 801 8.02 -16.50 -15.48
N LYS A 802 7.91 -17.24 -14.37
CA LYS A 802 7.01 -18.41 -14.24
C LYS A 802 5.62 -18.04 -13.77
N ASP A 803 5.51 -17.03 -12.91
CA ASP A 803 4.27 -16.53 -12.36
C ASP A 803 4.22 -14.99 -12.44
N PRO A 804 3.97 -14.43 -13.65
CA PRO A 804 4.03 -12.99 -13.88
C PRO A 804 3.00 -12.17 -13.08
N LEU A 805 1.94 -12.81 -12.60
CA LEU A 805 0.90 -12.19 -11.77
C LEU A 805 1.11 -12.45 -10.28
N GLU A 806 2.14 -13.23 -9.93
CA GLU A 806 2.46 -13.64 -8.55
C GLU A 806 1.26 -14.24 -7.80
N LEU A 807 0.45 -15.07 -8.47
CA LEU A 807 -0.70 -15.74 -7.86
C LEU A 807 -0.27 -16.80 -6.83
N HIS A 808 0.94 -17.35 -6.98
CA HIS A 808 1.52 -18.40 -6.15
C HIS A 808 2.90 -17.96 -5.67
N THR A 809 2.97 -17.48 -4.44
CA THR A 809 4.24 -17.03 -3.83
C THR A 809 4.61 -17.86 -2.62
N VAL A 810 5.91 -17.97 -2.36
CA VAL A 810 6.42 -18.60 -1.13
C VAL A 810 6.48 -17.53 -0.07
N GLN A 811 5.86 -17.77 1.08
CA GLN A 811 5.72 -16.78 2.15
C GLN A 811 6.14 -17.36 3.50
N SER A 812 6.76 -16.53 4.33
CA SER A 812 7.06 -16.88 5.71
C SER A 812 7.30 -15.63 6.56
N PHE A 813 6.94 -15.67 7.84
CA PHE A 813 7.25 -14.58 8.79
C PHE A 813 8.74 -14.48 9.13
N THR A 814 9.52 -15.55 8.90
CA THR A 814 10.96 -15.58 9.18
C THR A 814 11.74 -16.05 7.95
N LEU A 815 13.00 -15.63 7.84
CA LEU A 815 13.80 -15.87 6.65
C LEU A 815 14.23 -17.33 6.50
N HIS A 816 14.59 -18.04 7.57
CA HIS A 816 15.04 -19.44 7.50
C HIS A 816 14.00 -20.39 6.86
N PRO A 817 12.72 -20.43 7.33
CA PRO A 817 11.71 -21.27 6.68
C PRO A 817 11.39 -20.84 5.25
N LEU A 818 11.54 -19.55 4.91
CA LEU A 818 11.44 -19.09 3.52
C LEU A 818 12.54 -19.71 2.67
N LEU A 819 13.80 -19.68 3.13
CA LEU A 819 14.95 -20.24 2.42
C LEU A 819 14.77 -21.75 2.17
N ASP A 820 14.31 -22.50 3.17
CA ASP A 820 14.05 -23.94 3.05
C ASP A 820 13.01 -24.25 1.95
N GLU A 821 11.91 -23.51 1.92
CA GLU A 821 10.87 -23.71 0.90
C GLU A 821 11.31 -23.18 -0.48
N VAL A 822 12.06 -22.09 -0.56
CA VAL A 822 12.64 -21.60 -1.82
C VAL A 822 13.64 -22.61 -2.40
N ALA A 823 14.53 -23.17 -1.57
CA ALA A 823 15.47 -24.21 -2.00
C ALA A 823 14.74 -25.44 -2.52
N LYS A 824 13.67 -25.85 -1.84
CA LYS A 824 12.87 -27.03 -2.20
C LYS A 824 12.05 -26.83 -3.48
N VAL A 825 11.50 -25.63 -3.72
CA VAL A 825 10.61 -25.36 -4.87
C VAL A 825 11.37 -24.82 -6.09
N TYR A 826 12.33 -23.93 -5.88
CA TYR A 826 13.05 -23.20 -6.95
C TYR A 826 14.54 -23.55 -7.06
N GLY A 827 15.10 -24.28 -6.09
CA GLY A 827 16.48 -24.75 -6.09
C GLY A 827 17.46 -23.85 -5.32
N GLU A 828 18.68 -24.35 -5.13
CA GLU A 828 19.75 -23.72 -4.36
C GLU A 828 20.16 -22.34 -4.91
N ASP A 829 20.13 -22.14 -6.23
CA ASP A 829 20.48 -20.86 -6.85
C ASP A 829 19.52 -19.74 -6.44
N ALA A 830 18.22 -20.05 -6.35
CA ALA A 830 17.21 -19.10 -5.88
C ALA A 830 17.39 -18.80 -4.38
N MET A 831 17.68 -19.84 -3.58
CA MET A 831 17.98 -19.68 -2.16
C MET A 831 19.19 -18.76 -1.93
N ASN A 832 20.31 -19.00 -2.64
CA ASN A 832 21.51 -18.17 -2.55
C ASN A 832 21.24 -16.71 -2.95
N TRP A 833 20.43 -16.50 -4.00
CA TRP A 833 20.00 -15.16 -4.39
C TRP A 833 19.17 -14.48 -3.30
N VAL A 834 18.27 -15.19 -2.62
CA VAL A 834 17.47 -14.64 -1.50
C VAL A 834 18.37 -14.26 -0.32
N ILE A 835 19.40 -15.07 -0.02
CA ILE A 835 20.37 -14.76 1.04
C ILE A 835 21.11 -13.45 0.72
N GLU A 836 21.66 -13.33 -0.50
CA GLU A 836 22.34 -12.11 -0.94
C GLU A 836 21.40 -10.90 -0.93
N ALA A 837 20.18 -11.06 -1.46
CA ALA A 837 19.15 -10.03 -1.49
C ALA A 837 18.77 -9.50 -0.10
N ALA A 838 18.71 -10.38 0.92
CA ALA A 838 18.44 -10.00 2.30
C ALA A 838 19.59 -9.17 2.89
N HIS A 839 20.85 -9.57 2.66
CA HIS A 839 22.03 -8.82 3.11
C HIS A 839 22.17 -7.45 2.43
N VAL A 840 21.99 -7.41 1.12
CA VAL A 840 21.99 -6.20 0.29
C VAL A 840 20.91 -5.22 0.77
N THR A 841 19.69 -5.70 1.00
CA THR A 841 18.59 -4.88 1.52
C THR A 841 18.90 -4.30 2.90
N ARG A 842 19.40 -5.12 3.83
CA ARG A 842 19.74 -4.63 5.19
C ARG A 842 20.78 -3.50 5.14
N TRP A 843 21.80 -3.63 4.31
CA TRP A 843 22.79 -2.57 4.11
C TRP A 843 22.15 -1.33 3.45
N TRP A 844 21.38 -1.54 2.37
CA TRP A 844 20.78 -0.47 1.58
C TRP A 844 19.80 0.38 2.40
N VAL A 845 18.96 -0.22 3.25
CA VAL A 845 18.04 0.56 4.11
C VAL A 845 18.82 1.42 5.11
N SER A 846 19.90 0.89 5.69
CA SER A 846 20.77 1.67 6.57
C SER A 846 21.43 2.83 5.83
N GLU A 847 21.87 2.64 4.59
CA GLU A 847 22.47 3.70 3.78
C GLU A 847 21.44 4.71 3.28
N ASN A 848 20.23 4.26 2.92
CA ASN A 848 19.11 5.14 2.58
C ASN A 848 18.86 6.14 3.72
N TRP A 849 18.72 5.68 4.96
CA TRP A 849 18.57 6.56 6.11
C TRP A 849 19.76 7.50 6.31
N ARG A 850 21.00 7.02 6.14
CA ARG A 850 22.20 7.87 6.25
C ARG A 850 22.23 8.97 5.19
N ARG A 851 21.95 8.65 3.93
CA ARG A 851 21.90 9.61 2.81
C ARG A 851 20.87 10.71 3.05
N TYR A 852 19.71 10.35 3.63
CA TYR A 852 18.67 11.31 4.01
C TYR A 852 18.92 12.06 5.34
N GLU A 853 20.01 11.76 6.05
CA GLU A 853 20.25 12.21 7.44
C GLU A 853 19.10 11.85 8.39
N TYR A 854 18.35 10.78 8.07
CA TYR A 854 17.27 10.28 8.89
C TYR A 854 17.83 9.49 10.08
N LYS A 855 17.32 9.81 11.26
CA LYS A 855 17.63 9.08 12.49
C LYS A 855 16.36 8.38 12.96
N PRO A 856 16.28 7.04 12.89
CA PRO A 856 15.13 6.31 13.41
C PRO A 856 14.95 6.62 14.90
N GLU A 857 13.73 6.97 15.30
CA GLU A 857 13.39 7.11 16.72
C GLU A 857 13.40 5.72 17.38
N ALA A 858 14.07 5.60 18.55
CA ALA A 858 14.28 4.34 19.27
C ALA A 858 13.08 3.86 20.11
#